data_AF-A0A2V5MKY2-F1
#
_entry.id   AF-A0A2V5MKY2-F1
#
_cell.length_a   1.000
_cell.length_b   1.000
_cell.length_c   1.000
_cell.angle_alpha   90.00
_cell.angle_beta   90.00
_cell.angle_gamma   90.00
#
_symmetry.space_group_name_H-M   'P 1'
#
loop_
_entity.id
_entity.type
_entity.pdbx_description
1 polymer ?
#
loop_
_entity_poly.entity_id
_entity_poly.type
_entity_poly.pdbx_seq_one_letter_code
_entity_poly.pdbx_strand_id
1 'polypeptide(L)'
;NVLLVLIDDAGFGNPSTFGGPVATSTFDKLAAEGLRYNRFHVTALCSPTRAALLSGRNHHAMGFGSIAEIPGGWPGYNTTWPSSATSIAKVLQTNGYNTAAIGKWHLTPDNQQGPAGPFDRWPNALGFDYFWGFLGGETGQFDPVLTENNTIIGVPKDKNFFFNDAMVEHSINWIRGQKAQAPGKPFFLYFSTGATHAPHQVPKEWSDKYKGKFDQGWDKLREETFARQKQLGVIPQNAKLTPRDPAFPAWDSVPPEEKKLYAHQMEVYAGYQENADNAVGRVVKAIEDMGLADNTLIFYIFGDNGASMEGTETGTFNEMTTLNGVPLTADQQLKAIKAYGGLEKWGGPDMAPHYAAAWAWAGNAPFQWGKQVASHLGGIRDAMVIRWPKRITDKGGLRSQFTHCTDVAPTILEAAGLPEPKQVNGVEQMPMQGVSFAFTFDDAKTPSRHTQQYFEILGNRAMYKDGWLACWRLDRIPWKIDPETLARFAPGKWNPDNDKCELYNLDEDFSQADNVAEKYPDKVRELTALFWSDAEKYQVLPLLGEMATVWGFPKGLPDPTKFTYENGTENISSGMIPPIYNRSYSISADLDNPGHAGAFGLRPGVAGVIVAESSFLGGFSLYVENGHLKHTYSLLGLKLDTISSRDALPAGKVNVRYEFTADKPGEFGTGGTSKLFINGKQQAEGKLEHTVPFRFASYEGMDIGTDNGLPVVPKFEYAKVLPKYFRGTIEKVEFDLGSAKLSAEDLQRIYLERFARAVRN
;
A
#
# COMPACT_ATOMS: atom_id res chain seq x y z
N ASN A 1 21.17 -17.78 -10.29
CA ASN A 1 20.66 -16.65 -9.47
C ASN A 1 19.19 -16.46 -9.77
N VAL A 2 18.47 -15.78 -8.88
CA VAL A 2 17.06 -15.44 -9.06
C VAL A 2 16.86 -13.95 -8.76
N LEU A 3 16.20 -13.26 -9.68
CA LEU A 3 15.68 -11.90 -9.47
C LEU A 3 14.15 -11.96 -9.58
N LEU A 4 13.47 -11.64 -8.49
CA LEU A 4 12.01 -11.55 -8.44
C LEU A 4 11.63 -10.07 -8.33
N VAL A 5 11.06 -9.54 -9.40
CA VAL A 5 10.58 -8.15 -9.50
C VAL A 5 9.06 -8.13 -9.33
N LEU A 6 8.58 -7.22 -8.48
CA LEU A 6 7.16 -7.00 -8.24
C LEU A 6 6.85 -5.50 -8.21
N ILE A 7 5.99 -5.06 -9.12
CA ILE A 7 5.40 -3.70 -9.16
C ILE A 7 4.09 -3.69 -8.37
N ASP A 8 3.79 -2.58 -7.74
CA ASP A 8 2.65 -2.33 -6.85
C ASP A 8 1.49 -1.68 -7.63
N ASP A 9 0.24 -2.12 -7.41
CA ASP A 9 -0.96 -1.41 -7.92
C ASP A 9 -0.99 -1.10 -9.43
N ALA A 10 -0.42 -1.95 -10.26
CA ALA A 10 -0.34 -1.76 -11.71
C ALA A 10 -1.22 -2.77 -12.46
N GLY A 11 -1.91 -2.30 -13.51
CA GLY A 11 -2.88 -3.11 -14.24
C GLY A 11 -2.32 -3.84 -15.45
N PHE A 12 -2.92 -4.97 -15.82
CA PHE A 12 -2.57 -5.78 -17.00
C PHE A 12 -2.46 -4.97 -18.31
N GLY A 13 -3.32 -3.96 -18.50
CA GLY A 13 -3.38 -3.11 -19.69
C GLY A 13 -2.55 -1.83 -19.59
N ASN A 14 -1.72 -1.67 -18.56
CA ASN A 14 -0.80 -0.54 -18.44
C ASN A 14 0.48 -0.66 -19.30
N PRO A 15 1.24 -1.77 -19.28
CA PRO A 15 2.53 -1.85 -19.96
C PRO A 15 2.40 -1.98 -21.48
N SER A 16 3.30 -1.35 -22.24
CA SER A 16 3.39 -1.48 -23.71
C SER A 16 3.48 -2.93 -24.18
N THR A 17 4.15 -3.78 -23.41
CA THR A 17 4.30 -5.23 -23.66
C THR A 17 2.96 -5.95 -23.82
N PHE A 18 1.93 -5.46 -23.10
CA PHE A 18 0.56 -5.97 -23.14
C PHE A 18 -0.42 -4.94 -23.71
N GLY A 19 0.06 -4.10 -24.64
CA GLY A 19 -0.75 -3.18 -25.43
C GLY A 19 -1.14 -1.87 -24.74
N GLY A 20 -0.65 -1.63 -23.53
CA GLY A 20 -0.91 -0.42 -22.77
C GLY A 20 -0.17 0.82 -23.29
N PRO A 21 -0.50 2.00 -22.73
CA PRO A 21 0.06 3.29 -23.17
C PRO A 21 1.44 3.60 -22.57
N VAL A 22 1.83 2.91 -21.50
CA VAL A 22 3.07 3.21 -20.77
C VAL A 22 4.24 2.55 -21.47
N ALA A 23 5.29 3.33 -21.74
CA ALA A 23 6.53 2.79 -22.28
C ALA A 23 7.25 1.98 -21.20
N THR A 24 7.37 0.67 -21.39
CA THR A 24 8.05 -0.24 -20.45
C THR A 24 9.19 -0.97 -21.15
N SER A 25 10.23 -0.21 -21.51
CA SER A 25 11.34 -0.69 -22.36
C SER A 25 12.09 -1.90 -21.79
N THR A 26 12.23 -1.98 -20.46
CA THR A 26 12.86 -3.14 -19.81
C THR A 26 11.94 -4.33 -19.89
N PHE A 27 10.66 -4.17 -19.55
CA PHE A 27 9.67 -5.25 -19.65
C PHE A 27 9.55 -5.77 -21.10
N ASP A 28 9.54 -4.87 -22.09
CA ASP A 28 9.55 -5.19 -23.52
C ASP A 28 10.79 -6.01 -23.92
N LYS A 29 11.98 -5.60 -23.48
CA LYS A 29 13.23 -6.32 -23.74
C LYS A 29 13.19 -7.72 -23.12
N LEU A 30 12.82 -7.84 -21.84
CA LEU A 30 12.75 -9.13 -21.16
C LEU A 30 11.70 -10.04 -21.77
N ALA A 31 10.57 -9.49 -22.23
CA ALA A 31 9.53 -10.23 -22.92
C ALA A 31 10.03 -10.78 -24.25
N ALA A 32 10.73 -9.95 -25.04
CA ALA A 32 11.30 -10.35 -26.33
C ALA A 32 12.40 -11.42 -26.19
N GLU A 33 13.13 -11.43 -25.08
CA GLU A 33 14.18 -12.41 -24.78
C GLU A 33 13.68 -13.63 -23.99
N GLY A 34 12.44 -13.58 -23.50
CA GLY A 34 11.88 -14.54 -22.55
C GLY A 34 10.47 -14.97 -22.93
N LEU A 35 9.63 -15.19 -21.92
CA LEU A 35 8.24 -15.62 -22.05
C LEU A 35 7.30 -14.58 -21.46
N ARG A 36 6.16 -14.37 -22.11
CA ARG A 36 5.04 -13.55 -21.63
C ARG A 36 3.93 -14.46 -21.12
N TYR A 37 3.35 -14.11 -19.97
CA TYR A 37 2.20 -14.80 -19.39
C TYR A 37 1.00 -13.85 -19.37
N ASN A 38 -0.08 -14.25 -20.02
CA ASN A 38 -1.32 -13.44 -20.10
C ASN A 38 -2.45 -13.95 -19.19
N ARG A 39 -2.22 -15.04 -18.45
CA ARG A 39 -3.12 -15.64 -17.48
C ARG A 39 -2.40 -15.94 -16.16
N PHE A 40 -1.48 -15.04 -15.78
CA PHE A 40 -0.90 -14.99 -14.45
C PHE A 40 -1.84 -14.26 -13.51
N HIS A 41 -2.11 -14.85 -12.35
CA HIS A 41 -3.04 -14.31 -11.37
C HIS A 41 -2.33 -14.02 -10.06
N VAL A 42 -2.79 -12.96 -9.42
CA VAL A 42 -2.40 -12.50 -8.09
C VAL A 42 -3.65 -12.49 -7.22
N THR A 43 -3.49 -12.10 -5.97
CA THR A 43 -4.66 -11.74 -5.16
C THR A 43 -5.10 -10.32 -5.51
N ALA A 44 -6.26 -9.87 -5.02
CA ALA A 44 -6.72 -8.50 -5.29
C ALA A 44 -6.17 -7.45 -4.29
N LEU A 45 -5.15 -7.79 -3.48
CA LEU A 45 -4.47 -6.88 -2.56
C LEU A 45 -2.98 -7.22 -2.36
N CYS A 46 -2.20 -6.21 -1.99
CA CYS A 46 -0.75 -6.25 -1.92
C CYS A 46 -0.17 -7.19 -0.84
N SER A 47 -0.47 -7.02 0.46
CA SER A 47 0.03 -7.95 1.51
C SER A 47 -0.36 -9.41 1.25
N PRO A 48 -1.63 -9.71 0.90
CA PRO A 48 -2.04 -11.07 0.54
C PRO A 48 -1.24 -11.67 -0.63
N THR A 49 -1.00 -10.91 -1.71
CA THR A 49 -0.17 -11.38 -2.82
C THR A 49 1.26 -11.65 -2.38
N ARG A 50 1.87 -10.77 -1.59
CA ARG A 50 3.26 -10.91 -1.11
C ARG A 50 3.42 -12.13 -0.21
N ALA A 51 2.45 -12.38 0.67
CA ALA A 51 2.43 -13.55 1.52
C ALA A 51 2.33 -14.84 0.69
N ALA A 52 1.44 -14.85 -0.30
CA ALA A 52 1.25 -16.00 -1.17
C ALA A 52 2.46 -16.27 -2.08
N LEU A 53 3.04 -15.21 -2.64
CA LEU A 53 4.22 -15.25 -3.50
C LEU A 53 5.45 -15.81 -2.79
N LEU A 54 5.74 -15.32 -1.58
CA LEU A 54 6.94 -15.71 -0.83
C LEU A 54 6.79 -17.05 -0.10
N SER A 55 5.57 -17.55 0.11
CA SER A 55 5.32 -18.83 0.78
C SER A 55 4.97 -19.97 -0.17
N GLY A 56 4.48 -19.68 -1.38
CA GLY A 56 3.88 -20.68 -2.27
C GLY A 56 2.55 -21.26 -1.76
N ARG A 57 1.87 -20.56 -0.84
CA ARG A 57 0.63 -21.00 -0.18
C ARG A 57 -0.42 -19.89 -0.26
N ASN A 58 -1.70 -20.24 -0.17
CA ASN A 58 -2.75 -19.23 -0.22
C ASN A 58 -2.66 -18.27 0.97
N HIS A 59 -2.98 -17.00 0.69
CA HIS A 59 -2.76 -15.89 1.63
C HIS A 59 -3.52 -16.05 2.96
N HIS A 60 -4.70 -16.67 2.96
CA HIS A 60 -5.43 -16.99 4.20
C HIS A 60 -4.71 -18.04 5.05
N ALA A 61 -4.13 -19.08 4.45
CA ALA A 61 -3.33 -20.06 5.18
C ALA A 61 -2.07 -19.43 5.82
N MET A 62 -1.72 -18.21 5.40
CA MET A 62 -0.62 -17.40 5.94
C MET A 62 -1.09 -16.33 6.93
N GLY A 63 -2.40 -16.23 7.20
CA GLY A 63 -3.00 -15.20 8.06
C GLY A 63 -3.24 -13.85 7.37
N PHE A 64 -3.00 -13.74 6.06
CA PHE A 64 -3.13 -12.51 5.27
C PHE A 64 -4.40 -12.51 4.42
N GLY A 65 -5.57 -12.73 5.03
CA GLY A 65 -6.88 -12.49 4.39
C GLY A 65 -7.19 -11.00 4.16
N SER A 66 -6.46 -10.12 4.84
CA SER A 66 -6.46 -8.66 4.64
C SER A 66 -5.02 -8.12 4.64
N ILE A 67 -4.87 -6.81 4.49
CA ILE A 67 -3.58 -6.12 4.62
C ILE A 67 -3.03 -6.15 6.04
N ALA A 68 -1.71 -5.99 6.18
CA ALA A 68 -0.99 -6.07 7.46
C ALA A 68 -1.43 -4.99 8.48
N GLU A 69 -1.98 -3.88 8.01
CA GLU A 69 -2.48 -2.76 8.81
C GLU A 69 -3.81 -3.07 9.50
N ILE A 70 -4.51 -4.14 9.10
CA ILE A 70 -5.84 -4.47 9.63
C ILE A 70 -5.90 -5.94 10.06
N PRO A 71 -5.11 -6.34 11.07
CA PRO A 71 -5.15 -7.70 11.59
C PRO A 71 -6.52 -8.00 12.21
N GLY A 72 -7.12 -9.11 11.78
CA GLY A 72 -8.33 -9.69 12.34
C GLY A 72 -8.06 -10.68 13.47
N GLY A 73 -9.14 -11.16 14.12
CA GLY A 73 -9.06 -12.08 15.25
C GLY A 73 -9.00 -13.57 14.88
N TRP A 74 -8.94 -13.92 13.59
CA TRP A 74 -9.03 -15.30 13.11
C TRP A 74 -7.76 -15.79 12.45
N PRO A 75 -7.50 -17.11 12.44
CA PRO A 75 -6.29 -17.68 11.84
C PRO A 75 -6.02 -17.17 10.42
N GLY A 76 -7.05 -17.02 9.59
CA GLY A 76 -6.93 -16.54 8.21
C GLY A 76 -6.65 -15.04 8.04
N TYR A 77 -6.85 -14.23 9.08
CA TYR A 77 -6.86 -12.77 9.01
C TYR A 77 -5.94 -12.11 10.05
N ASN A 78 -5.26 -12.88 10.89
CA ASN A 78 -4.49 -12.36 12.03
C ASN A 78 -3.09 -11.85 11.69
N THR A 79 -2.70 -11.82 10.42
CA THR A 79 -1.38 -11.38 9.92
C THR A 79 -0.20 -12.10 10.57
N THR A 80 -0.43 -13.31 11.09
CA THR A 80 0.58 -14.11 11.77
C THR A 80 1.13 -15.16 10.82
N TRP A 81 2.38 -14.97 10.37
CA TRP A 81 3.07 -15.93 9.52
C TRP A 81 3.33 -17.24 10.29
N PRO A 82 2.70 -18.38 9.92
CA PRO A 82 2.86 -19.61 10.68
C PRO A 82 4.25 -20.22 10.48
N SER A 83 4.84 -20.75 11.56
CA SER A 83 6.16 -21.41 11.51
C SER A 83 6.18 -22.68 10.64
N SER A 84 5.01 -23.25 10.36
CA SER A 84 4.83 -24.38 9.44
C SER A 84 4.85 -23.97 7.96
N ALA A 85 5.02 -22.69 7.63
CA ALA A 85 5.04 -22.21 6.26
C ALA A 85 6.30 -21.40 5.96
N THR A 86 7.45 -22.06 5.96
CA THR A 86 8.74 -21.42 5.66
C THR A 86 8.70 -20.71 4.30
N SER A 87 9.20 -19.47 4.26
CA SER A 87 9.31 -18.66 3.05
C SER A 87 10.35 -19.24 2.07
N ILE A 88 10.18 -18.97 0.78
CA ILE A 88 11.12 -19.36 -0.27
C ILE A 88 12.53 -18.80 0.00
N ALA A 89 12.64 -17.58 0.50
CA ALA A 89 13.91 -16.97 0.86
C ALA A 89 14.65 -17.80 1.92
N LYS A 90 13.95 -18.24 2.98
CA LYS A 90 14.56 -19.06 4.02
C LYS A 90 14.98 -20.44 3.51
N VAL A 91 14.18 -21.05 2.62
CA VAL A 91 14.55 -22.32 1.97
C VAL A 91 15.82 -22.14 1.13
N LEU A 92 15.91 -21.09 0.32
CA LEU A 92 17.09 -20.81 -0.49
C LEU A 92 18.33 -20.46 0.36
N GLN A 93 18.17 -19.63 1.40
CA GLN A 93 19.22 -19.24 2.33
C GLN A 93 19.88 -20.47 2.96
N THR A 94 19.07 -21.40 3.46
CA THR A 94 19.55 -22.65 4.09
C THR A 94 20.13 -23.65 3.09
N ASN A 95 19.92 -23.44 1.78
CA ASN A 95 20.49 -24.23 0.68
C ASN A 95 21.58 -23.46 -0.10
N GLY A 96 22.24 -22.51 0.55
CA GLY A 96 23.46 -21.90 0.04
C GLY A 96 23.28 -20.67 -0.85
N TYR A 97 22.09 -20.09 -0.93
CA TYR A 97 21.90 -18.77 -1.54
C TYR A 97 22.28 -17.66 -0.55
N ASN A 98 22.65 -16.50 -1.09
CA ASN A 98 22.49 -15.24 -0.37
C ASN A 98 21.17 -14.58 -0.77
N THR A 99 20.48 -13.99 0.19
CA THR A 99 19.12 -13.49 0.00
C THR A 99 19.02 -12.01 0.36
N ALA A 100 18.41 -11.20 -0.50
CA ALA A 100 18.10 -9.81 -0.21
C ALA A 100 16.67 -9.45 -0.61
N ALA A 101 16.02 -8.62 0.20
CA ALA A 101 14.78 -7.94 -0.13
C ALA A 101 15.06 -6.44 -0.19
N ILE A 102 14.68 -5.79 -1.29
CA ILE A 102 14.87 -4.36 -1.48
C ILE A 102 13.56 -3.73 -1.94
N GLY A 103 13.08 -2.76 -1.19
CA GLY A 103 11.86 -2.01 -1.46
C GLY A 103 10.70 -2.29 -0.49
N LYS A 104 9.46 -2.35 -1.00
CA LYS A 104 8.24 -2.59 -0.21
C LYS A 104 8.22 -3.99 0.38
N TRP A 105 7.98 -4.08 1.69
CA TRP A 105 7.82 -5.37 2.38
C TRP A 105 6.36 -5.78 2.57
N HIS A 106 5.60 -4.98 3.31
CA HIS A 106 4.16 -5.10 3.55
C HIS A 106 3.67 -6.42 4.17
N LEU A 107 4.50 -7.06 4.98
CA LEU A 107 4.13 -8.27 5.76
C LEU A 107 4.31 -8.10 7.28
N THR A 108 4.80 -6.94 7.72
CA THR A 108 4.90 -6.60 9.14
C THR A 108 3.70 -5.75 9.55
N PRO A 109 2.85 -6.21 10.49
CA PRO A 109 1.76 -5.43 11.05
C PRO A 109 2.23 -4.07 11.57
N ASP A 110 1.43 -3.04 11.34
CA ASP A 110 1.77 -1.64 11.61
C ASP A 110 2.19 -1.39 13.06
N ASN A 111 1.53 -2.05 14.01
CA ASN A 111 1.79 -1.96 15.45
C ASN A 111 3.06 -2.71 15.91
N GLN A 112 3.86 -3.25 14.97
CA GLN A 112 5.06 -4.06 15.24
C GLN A 112 6.26 -3.66 14.37
N GLN A 113 6.22 -2.43 13.82
CA GLN A 113 7.27 -1.84 13.01
C GLN A 113 8.19 -0.92 13.83
N GLY A 114 8.74 -1.45 14.93
CA GLY A 114 9.63 -0.69 15.80
C GLY A 114 10.53 -1.57 16.66
N PRO A 115 11.41 -0.96 17.47
CA PRO A 115 12.41 -1.67 18.27
C PRO A 115 11.82 -2.62 19.33
N ALA A 116 10.52 -2.48 19.62
CA ALA A 116 9.79 -3.38 20.52
C ALA A 116 9.59 -4.81 19.95
N GLY A 117 9.83 -5.02 18.64
CA GLY A 117 9.66 -6.32 18.00
C GLY A 117 8.18 -6.67 17.76
N PRO A 118 7.86 -7.97 17.54
CA PRO A 118 8.66 -9.18 17.79
C PRO A 118 9.64 -9.62 16.68
N PHE A 119 9.84 -8.83 15.62
CA PHE A 119 10.79 -9.07 14.49
C PHE A 119 10.59 -10.37 13.67
N ASP A 120 9.68 -11.26 14.06
CA ASP A 120 9.36 -12.55 13.43
C ASP A 120 8.79 -12.45 12.00
N ARG A 121 8.16 -11.33 11.64
CA ARG A 121 7.63 -11.02 10.31
C ARG A 121 8.44 -10.00 9.54
N TRP A 122 9.59 -9.59 10.08
CA TRP A 122 10.51 -8.74 9.36
C TRP A 122 11.25 -9.57 8.30
N PRO A 123 11.78 -8.94 7.24
CA PRO A 123 12.45 -9.64 6.14
C PRO A 123 13.55 -10.59 6.63
N ASN A 124 14.36 -10.19 7.61
CA ASN A 124 15.44 -11.02 8.12
C ASN A 124 14.95 -12.31 8.78
N ALA A 125 13.83 -12.27 9.51
CA ALA A 125 13.22 -13.46 10.10
C ALA A 125 12.64 -14.40 9.03
N LEU A 126 12.14 -13.84 7.92
CA LEU A 126 11.69 -14.61 6.76
C LEU A 126 12.83 -14.99 5.80
N GLY A 127 14.08 -15.00 6.26
CA GLY A 127 15.20 -15.61 5.53
C GLY A 127 15.90 -14.72 4.52
N PHE A 128 15.73 -13.40 4.60
CA PHE A 128 16.55 -12.44 3.86
C PHE A 128 17.80 -12.06 4.68
N ASP A 129 19.00 -12.34 4.16
CA ASP A 129 20.27 -11.95 4.80
C ASP A 129 20.39 -10.41 4.90
N TYR A 130 19.80 -9.70 3.92
CA TYR A 130 19.81 -8.24 3.84
C TYR A 130 18.43 -7.69 3.51
N PHE A 131 18.05 -6.60 4.16
CA PHE A 131 16.87 -5.82 3.79
C PHE A 131 17.16 -4.33 3.76
N TRP A 132 16.62 -3.66 2.75
CA TRP A 132 16.57 -2.20 2.69
C TRP A 132 15.27 -1.74 2.01
N GLY A 133 14.50 -0.87 2.65
CA GLY A 133 13.24 -0.39 2.10
C GLY A 133 12.28 0.09 3.18
N PHE A 134 10.98 -0.14 3.02
CA PHE A 134 9.95 0.23 4.01
C PHE A 134 9.05 -0.97 4.35
N LEU A 135 8.54 -0.98 5.58
CA LEU A 135 7.80 -2.12 6.14
C LEU A 135 6.29 -2.09 5.82
N GLY A 136 5.69 -0.90 5.77
CA GLY A 136 4.26 -0.69 5.54
C GLY A 136 3.78 -0.90 4.10
N GLY A 137 2.50 -0.63 3.87
CA GLY A 137 1.83 -0.76 2.58
C GLY A 137 2.12 0.33 1.56
N GLU A 138 2.47 1.53 2.00
CA GLU A 138 2.79 2.66 1.12
C GLU A 138 3.85 3.55 1.75
N THR A 139 4.41 4.47 0.96
CA THR A 139 5.38 5.46 1.43
C THR A 139 5.47 6.64 0.48
N GLY A 140 5.87 7.81 0.98
CA GLY A 140 6.36 8.91 0.14
C GLY A 140 7.62 8.50 -0.62
N GLN A 141 7.76 8.96 -1.87
CA GLN A 141 8.86 8.56 -2.76
C GLN A 141 10.08 9.48 -2.66
N PHE A 142 9.91 10.65 -2.06
CA PHE A 142 10.96 11.65 -1.82
C PHE A 142 11.40 11.68 -0.35
N ASP A 143 10.57 11.18 0.55
CA ASP A 143 10.67 11.27 2.01
C ASP A 143 10.28 9.97 2.74
N PRO A 144 10.61 8.76 2.25
CA PRO A 144 10.20 7.53 2.89
C PRO A 144 10.83 7.34 4.27
N VAL A 145 10.08 6.77 5.22
CA VAL A 145 10.65 6.24 6.46
C VAL A 145 11.29 4.88 6.16
N LEU A 146 12.62 4.84 6.11
CA LEU A 146 13.35 3.66 5.68
C LEU A 146 13.77 2.76 6.83
N THR A 147 13.93 1.49 6.51
CA THR A 147 14.41 0.41 7.37
C THR A 147 15.58 -0.27 6.69
N GLU A 148 16.64 -0.54 7.44
CA GLU A 148 17.74 -1.41 7.03
C GLU A 148 17.87 -2.55 8.03
N ASN A 149 17.67 -3.77 7.55
CA ASN A 149 17.53 -4.98 8.36
C ASN A 149 16.46 -4.82 9.45
N ASN A 150 16.85 -4.92 10.73
CA ASN A 150 15.96 -4.79 11.87
C ASN A 150 15.99 -3.39 12.51
N THR A 151 16.44 -2.38 11.77
CA THR A 151 16.63 -1.01 12.28
C THR A 151 15.90 -0.01 11.39
N ILE A 152 15.03 0.81 11.97
CA ILE A 152 14.49 2.00 11.29
C ILE A 152 15.62 3.03 11.20
N ILE A 153 15.98 3.42 9.98
CA ILE A 153 17.04 4.41 9.71
C ILE A 153 16.48 5.82 9.43
N GLY A 154 15.15 5.93 9.35
CA GLY A 154 14.43 7.19 9.21
C GLY A 154 14.39 7.72 7.79
N VAL A 155 14.12 9.03 7.66
CA VAL A 155 13.95 9.68 6.36
C VAL A 155 15.29 10.08 5.73
N PRO A 156 15.49 9.89 4.41
CA PRO A 156 16.65 10.38 3.69
C PRO A 156 16.94 11.87 3.92
N LYS A 157 18.24 12.21 4.06
CA LYS A 157 18.70 13.59 4.22
C LYS A 157 19.06 14.27 2.90
N ASP A 158 19.21 13.50 1.83
CA ASP A 158 19.50 14.03 0.50
C ASP A 158 18.24 14.66 -0.10
N LYS A 159 18.35 15.92 -0.54
CA LYS A 159 17.24 16.66 -1.15
C LYS A 159 16.91 16.19 -2.56
N ASN A 160 17.83 15.47 -3.21
CA ASN A 160 17.62 14.85 -4.51
C ASN A 160 17.27 13.37 -4.39
N PHE A 161 16.92 12.91 -3.19
CA PHE A 161 16.53 11.53 -2.97
C PHE A 161 15.28 11.19 -3.79
N PHE A 162 15.31 10.01 -4.41
CA PHE A 162 14.13 9.39 -4.98
C PHE A 162 14.23 7.87 -4.78
N PHE A 163 13.16 7.27 -4.28
CA PHE A 163 13.19 5.92 -3.73
C PHE A 163 13.64 4.85 -4.74
N ASN A 164 13.11 4.86 -5.96
CA ASN A 164 13.48 3.88 -6.99
C ASN A 164 14.97 3.97 -7.35
N ASP A 165 15.56 5.17 -7.39
CA ASP A 165 16.99 5.33 -7.66
C ASP A 165 17.86 4.75 -6.55
N ALA A 166 17.47 4.99 -5.29
CA ALA A 166 18.15 4.40 -4.15
C ALA A 166 18.03 2.87 -4.12
N MET A 167 16.85 2.31 -4.42
CA MET A 167 16.65 0.86 -4.55
C MET A 167 17.63 0.23 -5.56
N VAL A 168 17.85 0.89 -6.70
CA VAL A 168 18.81 0.44 -7.71
C VAL A 168 20.23 0.40 -7.15
N GLU A 169 20.67 1.49 -6.53
CA GLU A 169 22.03 1.57 -5.98
C GLU A 169 22.26 0.51 -4.89
N HIS A 170 21.30 0.34 -3.96
CA HIS A 170 21.38 -0.71 -2.94
C HIS A 170 21.43 -2.12 -3.56
N SER A 171 20.62 -2.38 -4.59
CA SER A 171 20.60 -3.67 -5.28
C SER A 171 21.92 -3.98 -5.97
N ILE A 172 22.44 -3.03 -6.74
CA ILE A 172 23.69 -3.18 -7.48
C ILE A 172 24.86 -3.34 -6.52
N ASN A 173 24.93 -2.52 -5.46
CA ASN A 173 25.99 -2.58 -4.46
C ASN A 173 25.97 -3.91 -3.70
N TRP A 174 24.79 -4.40 -3.31
CA TRP A 174 24.65 -5.68 -2.65
C TRP A 174 25.09 -6.85 -3.55
N ILE A 175 24.61 -6.91 -4.81
CA ILE A 175 25.01 -7.99 -5.73
C ILE A 175 26.52 -7.95 -5.98
N ARG A 176 27.09 -6.77 -6.25
CA ARG A 176 28.55 -6.61 -6.50
C ARG A 176 29.36 -7.03 -5.28
N GLY A 177 28.98 -6.57 -4.08
CA GLY A 177 29.64 -6.93 -2.83
C GLY A 177 29.59 -8.44 -2.56
N GLN A 178 28.41 -9.04 -2.75
CA GLN A 178 28.21 -10.49 -2.64
C GLN A 178 29.11 -11.26 -3.61
N LYS A 179 29.12 -10.87 -4.88
CA LYS A 179 29.92 -11.56 -5.92
C LYS A 179 31.42 -11.34 -5.77
N ALA A 180 31.86 -10.21 -5.25
CA ALA A 180 33.27 -9.97 -4.97
C ALA A 180 33.81 -10.91 -3.87
N GLN A 181 32.99 -11.22 -2.87
CA GLN A 181 33.39 -12.05 -1.74
C GLN A 181 33.13 -13.55 -1.96
N ALA A 182 32.05 -13.89 -2.68
CA ALA A 182 31.67 -15.27 -2.97
C ALA A 182 31.17 -15.44 -4.43
N PRO A 183 32.06 -15.37 -5.44
CA PRO A 183 31.68 -15.34 -6.85
C PRO A 183 30.76 -16.51 -7.28
N GLY A 184 31.03 -17.71 -6.77
CA GLY A 184 30.29 -18.93 -7.10
C GLY A 184 28.96 -19.10 -6.34
N LYS A 185 28.71 -18.31 -5.29
CA LYS A 185 27.50 -18.44 -4.47
C LYS A 185 26.33 -17.73 -5.17
N PRO A 186 25.17 -18.38 -5.38
CA PRO A 186 24.03 -17.75 -6.05
C PRO A 186 23.32 -16.74 -5.13
N PHE A 187 22.63 -15.78 -5.75
CA PHE A 187 21.76 -14.86 -5.02
C PHE A 187 20.27 -15.07 -5.35
N PHE A 188 19.42 -14.71 -4.40
CA PHE A 188 18.00 -14.42 -4.59
C PHE A 188 17.75 -12.96 -4.17
N LEU A 189 17.38 -12.13 -5.14
CA LEU A 189 17.01 -10.73 -4.89
C LEU A 189 15.51 -10.59 -5.12
N TYR A 190 14.77 -10.21 -4.08
CA TYR A 190 13.40 -9.74 -4.16
C TYR A 190 13.42 -8.21 -4.29
N PHE A 191 13.17 -7.70 -5.49
CA PHE A 191 13.12 -6.28 -5.81
C PHE A 191 11.65 -5.88 -5.94
N SER A 192 11.08 -5.30 -4.90
CA SER A 192 9.67 -4.92 -4.90
C SER A 192 9.50 -3.43 -4.75
N THR A 193 9.03 -2.76 -5.80
CA THR A 193 8.87 -1.31 -5.78
C THR A 193 7.68 -0.91 -4.90
N GLY A 194 7.71 0.32 -4.36
CA GLY A 194 6.47 0.98 -3.91
C GLY A 194 5.69 1.60 -5.07
N ALA A 195 6.33 1.72 -6.24
CA ALA A 195 5.67 2.10 -7.46
C ALA A 195 4.78 0.97 -7.96
N THR A 196 3.56 1.21 -8.43
CA THR A 196 2.92 2.51 -8.71
C THR A 196 1.77 2.84 -7.74
N HIS A 197 1.89 2.40 -6.48
CA HIS A 197 0.95 2.74 -5.41
C HIS A 197 0.90 4.25 -5.19
N ALA A 198 -0.19 4.73 -4.62
CA ALA A 198 -0.25 6.07 -4.10
C ALA A 198 0.68 6.24 -2.87
N PRO A 199 1.23 7.44 -2.62
CA PRO A 199 1.06 8.64 -3.43
C PRO A 199 1.80 8.55 -4.77
N HIS A 200 1.10 8.87 -5.88
CA HIS A 200 1.66 8.85 -7.23
C HIS A 200 2.69 9.96 -7.41
N GLN A 201 3.94 9.68 -7.03
CA GLN A 201 5.03 10.64 -6.99
C GLN A 201 6.17 10.21 -7.90
N VAL A 202 6.65 11.12 -8.75
CA VAL A 202 7.75 10.87 -9.68
C VAL A 202 8.46 12.17 -10.06
N PRO A 203 9.78 12.17 -10.29
CA PRO A 203 10.46 13.33 -10.86
C PRO A 203 9.80 13.79 -12.16
N LYS A 204 9.63 15.11 -12.29
CA LYS A 204 8.80 15.75 -13.32
C LYS A 204 9.19 15.37 -14.75
N GLU A 205 10.47 15.10 -15.00
CA GLU A 205 10.97 14.69 -16.32
C GLU A 205 10.37 13.37 -16.80
N TRP A 206 9.85 12.53 -15.90
CA TRP A 206 9.14 11.30 -16.29
C TRP A 206 7.69 11.58 -16.65
N SER A 207 6.97 12.36 -15.84
CA SER A 207 5.58 12.73 -16.14
C SER A 207 5.47 13.60 -17.40
N ASP A 208 6.43 14.50 -17.64
CA ASP A 208 6.43 15.41 -18.79
C ASP A 208 6.49 14.65 -20.14
N LYS A 209 7.01 13.42 -20.17
CA LYS A 209 6.99 12.54 -21.37
C LYS A 209 5.57 12.14 -21.81
N TYR A 210 4.60 12.26 -20.91
CA TYR A 210 3.21 11.85 -21.14
C TYR A 210 2.26 13.01 -21.38
N LYS A 211 2.76 14.26 -21.33
CA LYS A 211 1.94 15.46 -21.51
C LYS A 211 1.04 15.39 -22.76
N GLY A 212 -0.27 15.50 -22.55
CA GLY A 212 -1.32 15.48 -23.57
C GLY A 212 -1.66 14.09 -24.14
N LYS A 213 -1.00 13.02 -23.69
CA LYS A 213 -1.24 11.65 -24.21
C LYS A 213 -2.53 10.99 -23.68
N PHE A 214 -3.20 11.66 -22.75
CA PHE A 214 -4.39 11.16 -22.06
C PHE A 214 -5.61 12.08 -22.19
N ASP A 215 -5.54 13.12 -23.04
CA ASP A 215 -6.63 14.08 -23.28
C ASP A 215 -7.89 13.45 -23.91
N GLN A 216 -7.72 12.29 -24.57
CA GLN A 216 -8.80 11.47 -25.12
C GLN A 216 -9.62 10.72 -24.07
N GLY A 217 -9.11 10.61 -22.84
CA GLY A 217 -9.83 10.01 -21.71
C GLY A 217 -9.76 8.48 -21.63
N TRP A 218 -10.24 7.97 -20.49
CA TRP A 218 -10.18 6.55 -20.13
C TRP A 218 -10.99 5.63 -21.05
N ASP A 219 -12.16 6.07 -21.54
CA ASP A 219 -12.98 5.27 -22.46
C ASP A 219 -12.22 5.00 -23.76
N LYS A 220 -11.63 6.06 -24.35
CA LYS A 220 -10.88 5.93 -25.60
C LYS A 220 -9.57 5.18 -25.41
N LEU A 221 -8.84 5.46 -24.34
CA LEU A 221 -7.62 4.74 -24.00
C LEU A 221 -7.86 3.23 -23.89
N ARG A 222 -9.00 2.84 -23.29
CA ARG A 222 -9.38 1.45 -23.12
C ARG A 222 -9.66 0.76 -24.47
N GLU A 223 -10.37 1.42 -25.40
CA GLU A 223 -10.56 0.93 -26.77
C GLU A 223 -9.23 0.70 -27.50
N GLU A 224 -8.33 1.69 -27.42
CA GLU A 224 -7.03 1.65 -28.09
C GLU A 224 -6.13 0.56 -27.52
N THR A 225 -6.11 0.43 -26.19
CA THR A 225 -5.35 -0.63 -25.49
C THR A 225 -5.85 -2.00 -25.90
N PHE A 226 -7.17 -2.21 -25.93
CA PHE A 226 -7.76 -3.45 -26.38
C PHE A 226 -7.43 -3.77 -27.85
N ALA A 227 -7.49 -2.78 -28.74
CA ALA A 227 -7.10 -2.96 -30.14
C ALA A 227 -5.62 -3.36 -30.27
N ARG A 228 -4.71 -2.69 -29.54
CA ARG A 228 -3.28 -3.03 -29.51
C ARG A 228 -3.03 -4.42 -28.92
N GLN A 229 -3.74 -4.80 -27.86
CA GLN A 229 -3.65 -6.14 -27.26
C GLN A 229 -3.98 -7.24 -28.27
N LYS A 230 -5.05 -7.07 -29.06
CA LYS A 230 -5.39 -7.99 -30.15
C LYS A 230 -4.32 -7.99 -31.24
N GLN A 231 -3.84 -6.81 -31.63
CA GLN A 231 -2.79 -6.70 -32.65
C GLN A 231 -1.49 -7.41 -32.24
N LEU A 232 -1.09 -7.29 -30.97
CA LEU A 232 0.09 -7.95 -30.40
C LEU A 232 -0.11 -9.46 -30.17
N GLY A 233 -1.36 -9.94 -30.26
CA GLY A 233 -1.72 -11.33 -29.98
C GLY A 233 -1.59 -11.73 -28.51
N VAL A 234 -1.46 -10.77 -27.58
CA VAL A 234 -1.38 -11.05 -26.13
C VAL A 234 -2.75 -11.44 -25.56
N ILE A 235 -3.83 -11.09 -26.26
CA ILE A 235 -5.18 -11.59 -25.98
C ILE A 235 -5.77 -12.25 -27.24
N PRO A 236 -6.73 -13.17 -27.11
CA PRO A 236 -7.38 -13.82 -28.24
C PRO A 236 -8.12 -12.86 -29.18
N GLN A 237 -8.19 -13.19 -30.48
CA GLN A 237 -8.91 -12.37 -31.47
C GLN A 237 -10.42 -12.33 -31.25
N ASN A 238 -10.99 -13.32 -30.56
CA ASN A 238 -12.40 -13.36 -30.17
C ASN A 238 -12.67 -12.73 -28.79
N ALA A 239 -11.63 -12.21 -28.09
CA ALA A 239 -11.83 -11.49 -26.85
C ALA A 239 -12.81 -10.31 -27.07
N LYS A 240 -13.54 -9.96 -26.01
CA LYS A 240 -14.48 -8.84 -25.97
C LYS A 240 -13.97 -7.77 -25.03
N LEU A 241 -14.28 -6.51 -25.33
CA LEU A 241 -14.05 -5.44 -24.38
C LEU A 241 -15.23 -5.39 -23.41
N THR A 242 -14.98 -5.52 -22.11
CA THR A 242 -16.06 -5.49 -21.12
C THR A 242 -16.73 -4.11 -21.08
N PRO A 243 -18.04 -4.03 -20.81
CA PRO A 243 -18.73 -2.76 -20.72
C PRO A 243 -18.24 -1.93 -19.51
N ARG A 244 -18.48 -0.62 -19.55
CA ARG A 244 -18.26 0.28 -18.41
C ARG A 244 -19.35 0.06 -17.37
N ASP A 245 -18.96 -0.15 -16.12
CA ASP A 245 -19.90 -0.13 -15.00
C ASP A 245 -20.38 1.31 -14.73
N PRO A 246 -21.66 1.54 -14.38
CA PRO A 246 -22.18 2.88 -14.05
C PRO A 246 -21.45 3.59 -12.91
N ALA A 247 -20.72 2.87 -12.05
CA ALA A 247 -19.87 3.45 -11.01
C ALA A 247 -18.72 4.30 -11.58
N PHE A 248 -18.28 4.04 -12.81
CA PHE A 248 -17.26 4.85 -13.48
C PHE A 248 -17.93 5.92 -14.35
N PRO A 249 -17.63 7.22 -14.18
CA PRO A 249 -18.18 8.26 -15.06
C PRO A 249 -17.72 8.06 -16.52
N ALA A 250 -18.53 8.49 -17.47
CA ALA A 250 -18.12 8.56 -18.87
C ALA A 250 -17.16 9.74 -19.05
N TRP A 251 -16.10 9.62 -19.84
CA TRP A 251 -15.19 10.74 -20.11
C TRP A 251 -15.91 11.93 -20.74
N ASP A 252 -16.87 11.68 -21.63
CA ASP A 252 -17.67 12.73 -22.28
C ASP A 252 -18.63 13.44 -21.31
N SER A 253 -18.92 12.86 -20.15
CA SER A 253 -19.70 13.52 -19.09
C SER A 253 -18.87 14.41 -18.17
N VAL A 254 -17.54 14.33 -18.24
CA VAL A 254 -16.64 15.13 -17.40
C VAL A 254 -16.59 16.57 -17.89
N PRO A 255 -16.75 17.57 -17.01
CA PRO A 255 -16.60 18.98 -17.37
C PRO A 255 -15.20 19.32 -17.92
N PRO A 256 -15.06 20.24 -18.91
CA PRO A 256 -13.78 20.57 -19.54
C PRO A 256 -12.66 21.01 -18.58
N GLU A 257 -13.01 21.68 -17.49
CA GLU A 257 -12.10 22.13 -16.45
C GLU A 257 -11.52 20.98 -15.61
N GLU A 258 -12.29 19.91 -15.42
CA GLU A 258 -11.87 18.71 -14.69
C GLU A 258 -11.03 17.77 -15.58
N LYS A 259 -11.30 17.71 -16.88
CA LYS A 259 -10.55 16.86 -17.83
C LYS A 259 -9.05 17.11 -17.78
N LYS A 260 -8.62 18.36 -17.59
CA LYS A 260 -7.18 18.70 -17.46
C LYS A 260 -6.55 18.10 -16.21
N LEU A 261 -7.26 18.12 -15.08
CA LEU A 261 -6.82 17.47 -13.86
C LEU A 261 -6.71 15.96 -14.10
N TYR A 262 -7.78 15.33 -14.61
CA TYR A 262 -7.81 13.88 -14.77
C TYR A 262 -6.78 13.38 -15.78
N ALA A 263 -6.56 14.08 -16.90
CA ALA A 263 -5.48 13.73 -17.83
C ALA A 263 -4.11 13.80 -17.12
N HIS A 264 -3.83 14.87 -16.40
CA HIS A 264 -2.56 15.05 -15.68
C HIS A 264 -2.32 14.00 -14.59
N GLN A 265 -3.38 13.52 -13.92
CA GLN A 265 -3.30 12.40 -12.98
C GLN A 265 -2.71 11.15 -13.64
N MET A 266 -3.15 10.83 -14.86
CA MET A 266 -2.67 9.67 -15.61
C MET A 266 -1.27 9.90 -16.20
N GLU A 267 -0.91 11.13 -16.56
CA GLU A 267 0.45 11.50 -17.00
C GLU A 267 1.50 11.21 -15.92
N VAL A 268 1.22 11.61 -14.69
CA VAL A 268 2.10 11.37 -13.54
C VAL A 268 2.19 9.89 -13.22
N TYR A 269 1.05 9.18 -13.19
CA TYR A 269 1.04 7.74 -12.98
C TYR A 269 1.86 6.99 -14.05
N ALA A 270 1.65 7.29 -15.33
CA ALA A 270 2.39 6.67 -16.43
C ALA A 270 3.90 6.96 -16.37
N GLY A 271 4.29 8.19 -16.03
CA GLY A 271 5.69 8.56 -15.78
C GLY A 271 6.29 7.76 -14.62
N TYR A 272 5.52 7.56 -13.55
CA TYR A 272 5.94 6.78 -12.39
C TYR A 272 6.16 5.30 -12.74
N GLN A 273 5.26 4.70 -13.53
CA GLN A 273 5.40 3.33 -14.01
C GLN A 273 6.63 3.16 -14.92
N GLU A 274 6.85 4.08 -15.87
CA GLU A 274 8.03 4.05 -16.76
C GLU A 274 9.33 4.19 -15.96
N ASN A 275 9.34 5.05 -14.93
CA ASN A 275 10.49 5.18 -14.05
C ASN A 275 10.79 3.87 -13.30
N ALA A 276 9.76 3.21 -12.75
CA ALA A 276 9.92 1.93 -12.06
C ALA A 276 10.51 0.86 -13.00
N ASP A 277 10.02 0.79 -14.24
CA ASP A 277 10.57 -0.09 -15.27
C ASP A 277 12.03 0.25 -15.63
N ASN A 278 12.38 1.54 -15.65
CA ASN A 278 13.77 1.96 -15.85
C ASN A 278 14.68 1.52 -14.69
N ALA A 279 14.21 1.62 -13.45
CA ALA A 279 14.94 1.18 -12.26
C ALA A 279 15.25 -0.32 -12.34
N VAL A 280 14.26 -1.14 -12.68
CA VAL A 280 14.46 -2.58 -12.93
C VAL A 280 15.51 -2.81 -14.03
N GLY A 281 15.44 -2.04 -15.12
CA GLY A 281 16.39 -2.10 -16.23
C GLY A 281 17.84 -1.87 -15.82
N ARG A 282 18.09 -0.94 -14.89
CA ARG A 282 19.43 -0.66 -14.36
C ARG A 282 19.97 -1.84 -13.55
N VAL A 283 19.14 -2.50 -12.74
CA VAL A 283 19.54 -3.71 -11.99
C VAL A 283 19.83 -4.88 -12.93
N VAL A 284 18.95 -5.11 -13.92
CA VAL A 284 19.15 -6.13 -14.96
C VAL A 284 20.44 -5.88 -15.73
N LYS A 285 20.68 -4.63 -16.14
CA LYS A 285 21.92 -4.24 -16.83
C LYS A 285 23.16 -4.53 -15.98
N ALA A 286 23.12 -4.27 -14.68
CA ALA A 286 24.26 -4.60 -13.81
C ALA A 286 24.53 -6.10 -13.75
N ILE A 287 23.48 -6.94 -13.72
CA ILE A 287 23.59 -8.41 -13.79
C ILE A 287 24.22 -8.84 -15.13
N GLU A 288 23.83 -8.19 -16.23
CA GLU A 288 24.40 -8.41 -17.57
C GLU A 288 25.88 -8.02 -17.63
N ASP A 289 26.24 -6.83 -17.14
CA ASP A 289 27.60 -6.31 -17.13
C ASP A 289 28.54 -7.19 -16.27
N MET A 290 28.01 -7.89 -15.26
CA MET A 290 28.73 -8.88 -14.46
C MET A 290 28.84 -10.27 -15.12
N GLY A 291 28.29 -10.46 -16.33
CA GLY A 291 28.29 -11.74 -17.03
C GLY A 291 27.39 -12.80 -16.39
N LEU A 292 26.41 -12.39 -15.57
CA LEU A 292 25.54 -13.31 -14.81
C LEU A 292 24.20 -13.58 -15.49
N ALA A 293 23.91 -12.91 -16.61
CA ALA A 293 22.61 -12.91 -17.27
C ALA A 293 22.11 -14.30 -17.65
N ASP A 294 22.98 -15.14 -18.25
CA ASP A 294 22.59 -16.46 -18.75
C ASP A 294 22.10 -17.38 -17.64
N ASN A 295 22.69 -17.26 -16.44
CA ASN A 295 22.38 -18.08 -15.27
C ASN A 295 21.55 -17.32 -14.22
N THR A 296 20.74 -16.35 -14.66
CA THR A 296 19.80 -15.64 -13.79
C THR A 296 18.38 -15.82 -14.31
N LEU A 297 17.53 -16.43 -13.48
CA LEU A 297 16.10 -16.52 -13.70
C LEU A 297 15.47 -15.23 -13.18
N ILE A 298 14.80 -14.50 -14.08
CA ILE A 298 14.10 -13.27 -13.75
C ILE A 298 12.60 -13.52 -13.87
N PHE A 299 11.88 -13.31 -12.78
CA PHE A 299 10.42 -13.10 -12.80
C PHE A 299 10.17 -11.61 -12.71
N TYR A 300 9.43 -11.05 -13.66
CA TYR A 300 8.97 -9.67 -13.61
C TYR A 300 7.45 -9.67 -13.63
N ILE A 301 6.86 -9.46 -12.46
CA ILE A 301 5.43 -9.37 -12.24
C ILE A 301 5.06 -7.88 -12.25
N PHE A 302 4.21 -7.49 -13.20
CA PHE A 302 3.93 -6.07 -13.45
C PHE A 302 2.87 -5.48 -12.50
N GLY A 303 2.22 -6.28 -11.67
CA GLY A 303 1.30 -5.84 -10.63
C GLY A 303 1.15 -6.91 -9.54
N ASP A 304 1.12 -6.51 -8.27
CA ASP A 304 0.80 -7.40 -7.14
C ASP A 304 -0.71 -7.51 -6.89
N ASN A 305 -1.48 -6.66 -7.55
CA ASN A 305 -2.90 -6.69 -7.80
C ASN A 305 -3.18 -5.78 -8.99
N GLY A 306 -4.39 -5.82 -9.53
CA GLY A 306 -4.76 -4.88 -10.58
C GLY A 306 -4.72 -3.41 -10.15
N ALA A 307 -4.85 -2.51 -11.12
CA ALA A 307 -4.75 -1.06 -10.89
C ALA A 307 -5.72 -0.56 -9.81
N SER A 308 -5.25 0.33 -8.92
CA SER A 308 -6.00 0.76 -7.74
C SER A 308 -7.13 1.74 -8.05
N MET A 309 -8.33 1.48 -7.55
CA MET A 309 -9.48 2.36 -7.77
C MET A 309 -9.72 3.33 -6.59
N GLU A 310 -8.79 3.45 -5.66
CA GLU A 310 -9.01 4.09 -4.35
C GLU A 310 -9.08 5.63 -4.40
N GLY A 311 -8.66 6.25 -5.51
CA GLY A 311 -8.72 7.70 -5.67
C GLY A 311 -10.09 8.28 -6.00
N THR A 312 -11.20 7.56 -5.83
CA THR A 312 -12.59 8.04 -6.07
C THR A 312 -12.88 8.42 -7.53
N GLU A 313 -14.06 8.94 -7.80
CA GLU A 313 -14.45 9.44 -9.12
C GLU A 313 -13.60 10.64 -9.61
N THR A 314 -12.90 11.33 -8.72
CA THR A 314 -12.24 12.62 -9.02
C THR A 314 -10.70 12.60 -8.87
N GLY A 315 -10.12 11.48 -8.44
CA GLY A 315 -8.77 11.45 -7.91
C GLY A 315 -8.70 12.12 -6.53
N THR A 316 -7.53 12.13 -5.91
CA THR A 316 -7.29 12.79 -4.62
C THR A 316 -5.97 13.52 -4.62
N PHE A 317 -5.94 14.79 -4.18
CA PHE A 317 -4.64 15.47 -3.93
C PHE A 317 -3.91 14.88 -2.70
N ASN A 318 -4.67 14.25 -1.81
CA ASN A 318 -4.21 13.55 -0.62
C ASN A 318 -5.09 12.30 -0.42
N GLU A 319 -4.53 11.11 -0.61
CA GLU A 319 -5.25 9.83 -0.48
C GLU A 319 -5.89 9.62 0.90
N MET A 320 -5.31 10.23 1.94
CA MET A 320 -5.83 10.17 3.30
C MET A 320 -7.20 10.83 3.45
N THR A 321 -7.63 11.66 2.48
CA THR A 321 -9.00 12.18 2.43
C THR A 321 -10.02 11.05 2.19
N THR A 322 -9.78 10.19 1.21
CA THR A 322 -10.61 9.02 0.97
C THR A 322 -10.52 8.06 2.14
N LEU A 323 -9.32 7.67 2.57
CA LEU A 323 -9.11 6.68 3.65
C LEU A 323 -9.71 7.08 4.99
N ASN A 324 -9.97 8.38 5.21
CA ASN A 324 -10.68 8.88 6.38
C ASN A 324 -12.20 9.08 6.18
N GLY A 325 -12.75 8.70 5.02
CA GLY A 325 -14.16 8.88 4.70
C GLY A 325 -14.55 10.34 4.43
N VAL A 326 -13.62 11.15 3.93
CA VAL A 326 -13.81 12.57 3.59
C VAL A 326 -13.63 12.76 2.07
N PRO A 327 -14.53 12.22 1.23
CA PRO A 327 -14.43 12.39 -0.21
C PRO A 327 -14.61 13.86 -0.59
N LEU A 328 -13.83 14.33 -1.57
CA LEU A 328 -13.91 15.69 -2.08
C LEU A 328 -14.53 15.70 -3.47
N THR A 329 -15.32 16.73 -3.74
CA THR A 329 -15.77 17.06 -5.10
C THR A 329 -14.59 17.54 -5.95
N ALA A 330 -14.71 17.47 -7.28
CA ALA A 330 -13.66 17.94 -8.19
C ALA A 330 -13.29 19.42 -7.95
N ASP A 331 -14.27 20.28 -7.67
CA ASP A 331 -14.05 21.68 -7.29
C ASP A 331 -13.23 21.83 -6.00
N GLN A 332 -13.47 20.98 -5.00
CA GLN A 332 -12.70 20.96 -3.76
C GLN A 332 -11.27 20.45 -4.02
N GLN A 333 -11.10 19.43 -4.86
CA GLN A 333 -9.78 18.95 -5.29
C GLN A 333 -8.99 20.08 -5.96
N LEU A 334 -9.56 20.76 -6.95
CA LEU A 334 -8.89 21.86 -7.67
C LEU A 334 -8.51 23.01 -6.74
N LYS A 335 -9.36 23.35 -5.75
CA LYS A 335 -9.05 24.36 -4.73
C LYS A 335 -7.88 23.94 -3.85
N ALA A 336 -7.86 22.69 -3.37
CA ALA A 336 -6.77 22.15 -2.57
C ALA A 336 -5.47 22.14 -3.38
N ILE A 337 -5.48 21.59 -4.59
CA ILE A 337 -4.32 21.56 -5.49
C ILE A 337 -3.76 22.96 -5.72
N LYS A 338 -4.63 23.97 -5.96
CA LYS A 338 -4.21 25.36 -6.11
C LYS A 338 -3.54 25.92 -4.85
N ALA A 339 -4.02 25.58 -3.66
CA ALA A 339 -3.42 26.01 -2.39
C ALA A 339 -1.98 25.46 -2.19
N TYR A 340 -1.70 24.30 -2.80
CA TYR A 340 -0.39 23.63 -2.80
C TYR A 340 0.46 23.91 -4.05
N GLY A 341 0.13 24.96 -4.83
CA GLY A 341 0.97 25.42 -5.94
C GLY A 341 0.48 25.02 -7.33
N GLY A 342 -0.69 24.38 -7.43
CA GLY A 342 -1.34 24.05 -8.70
C GLY A 342 -0.92 22.69 -9.28
N LEU A 343 -1.45 22.37 -10.46
CA LEU A 343 -1.23 21.07 -11.12
C LEU A 343 0.25 20.78 -11.38
N GLU A 344 1.09 21.79 -11.61
CA GLU A 344 2.54 21.58 -11.80
C GLU A 344 3.26 20.99 -10.57
N LYS A 345 2.60 20.99 -9.40
CA LYS A 345 3.10 20.35 -8.17
C LYS A 345 2.52 18.96 -7.92
N TRP A 346 1.53 18.54 -8.71
CA TRP A 346 0.98 17.19 -8.66
C TRP A 346 2.08 16.18 -9.01
N GLY A 347 2.23 15.14 -8.18
CA GLY A 347 3.29 14.15 -8.30
C GLY A 347 4.64 14.54 -7.68
N GLY A 348 4.74 15.73 -7.09
CA GLY A 348 5.85 16.12 -6.22
C GLY A 348 5.61 15.79 -4.74
N PRO A 349 6.54 16.16 -3.85
CA PRO A 349 6.43 15.93 -2.40
C PRO A 349 5.41 16.84 -1.70
N ASP A 350 4.86 17.84 -2.40
CA ASP A 350 3.93 18.82 -1.82
C ASP A 350 2.49 18.26 -1.67
N MET A 351 2.23 17.05 -2.16
CA MET A 351 0.93 16.38 -2.21
C MET A 351 1.09 14.85 -2.07
N ALA A 352 0.01 14.16 -1.72
CA ALA A 352 -0.04 12.69 -1.66
C ALA A 352 -1.11 12.14 -2.65
N PRO A 353 -0.87 12.25 -3.98
CA PRO A 353 -1.93 12.10 -4.96
C PRO A 353 -2.34 10.65 -5.26
N HIS A 354 -3.61 10.45 -5.61
CA HIS A 354 -4.13 9.26 -6.28
C HIS A 354 -4.96 9.69 -7.51
N TYR A 355 -4.93 8.94 -8.62
CA TYR A 355 -5.76 9.26 -9.80
C TYR A 355 -7.23 8.88 -9.61
N ALA A 356 -8.11 9.33 -10.50
CA ALA A 356 -9.51 8.89 -10.54
C ALA A 356 -9.67 7.39 -10.89
N ALA A 357 -10.63 6.73 -10.26
CA ALA A 357 -10.91 5.29 -10.36
C ALA A 357 -11.13 4.79 -11.80
N ALA A 358 -11.66 5.63 -12.68
CA ALA A 358 -11.87 5.29 -14.10
C ALA A 358 -10.55 5.06 -14.85
N TRP A 359 -9.44 5.67 -14.42
CA TRP A 359 -8.10 5.37 -14.97
C TRP A 359 -7.60 3.99 -14.60
N ALA A 360 -7.85 3.52 -13.36
CA ALA A 360 -7.56 2.14 -12.98
C ALA A 360 -8.35 1.15 -13.83
N TRP A 361 -9.66 1.39 -13.98
CA TRP A 361 -10.48 0.55 -14.87
C TRP A 361 -9.90 0.51 -16.28
N ALA A 362 -9.54 1.65 -16.89
CA ALA A 362 -8.89 1.68 -18.20
C ALA A 362 -7.55 0.92 -18.21
N GLY A 363 -6.76 1.05 -17.14
CA GLY A 363 -5.48 0.35 -16.96
C GLY A 363 -5.60 -1.17 -16.83
N ASN A 364 -6.76 -1.68 -16.45
CA ASN A 364 -7.04 -3.11 -16.35
C ASN A 364 -7.67 -3.70 -17.63
N ALA A 365 -7.66 -2.97 -18.76
CA ALA A 365 -8.21 -3.46 -20.02
C ALA A 365 -7.64 -4.84 -20.40
N PRO A 366 -8.49 -5.80 -20.83
CA PRO A 366 -9.90 -5.66 -21.18
C PRO A 366 -10.88 -6.01 -20.05
N PHE A 367 -10.42 -6.14 -18.81
CA PHE A 367 -11.18 -6.75 -17.71
C PHE A 367 -12.07 -5.78 -16.93
N GLN A 368 -13.05 -6.32 -16.22
CA GLN A 368 -13.88 -5.58 -15.28
C GLN A 368 -13.11 -5.29 -13.98
N TRP A 369 -13.37 -4.12 -13.36
CA TRP A 369 -12.87 -3.72 -12.03
C TRP A 369 -11.33 -3.61 -11.91
N GLY A 370 -10.82 -3.76 -10.69
CA GLY A 370 -9.46 -3.45 -10.26
C GLY A 370 -9.17 -3.97 -8.85
N LYS A 371 -8.15 -3.42 -8.18
CA LYS A 371 -7.79 -3.70 -6.77
C LYS A 371 -9.02 -3.82 -5.86
N GLN A 372 -8.92 -4.68 -4.85
CA GLN A 372 -9.98 -5.12 -3.91
C GLN A 372 -11.05 -6.06 -4.50
N VAL A 373 -11.25 -6.12 -5.82
CA VAL A 373 -12.34 -6.93 -6.42
C VAL A 373 -11.83 -8.31 -6.83
N ALA A 374 -11.65 -9.20 -5.86
CA ALA A 374 -11.15 -10.57 -6.07
C ALA A 374 -12.07 -11.47 -6.92
N SER A 375 -13.31 -11.05 -7.16
CA SER A 375 -14.25 -11.78 -8.02
C SER A 375 -14.00 -11.56 -9.52
N HIS A 376 -13.19 -10.57 -9.90
CA HIS A 376 -13.03 -10.16 -11.30
C HIS A 376 -11.57 -10.06 -11.74
N LEU A 377 -11.32 -10.39 -13.01
CA LEU A 377 -9.98 -10.44 -13.58
C LEU A 377 -9.23 -9.11 -13.51
N GLY A 378 -9.91 -7.97 -13.50
CA GLY A 378 -9.24 -6.68 -13.35
C GLY A 378 -8.58 -6.50 -11.99
N GLY A 379 -9.01 -7.23 -10.95
CA GLY A 379 -8.37 -7.24 -9.64
C GLY A 379 -7.32 -8.33 -9.46
N ILE A 380 -7.44 -9.46 -10.18
CA ILE A 380 -6.65 -10.67 -9.92
C ILE A 380 -5.76 -11.13 -11.07
N ARG A 381 -5.82 -10.54 -12.27
CA ARG A 381 -4.99 -10.96 -13.41
C ARG A 381 -3.98 -9.87 -13.77
N ASP A 382 -2.73 -10.30 -13.86
CA ASP A 382 -1.62 -9.40 -14.14
C ASP A 382 -0.70 -9.89 -15.26
N ALA A 383 0.05 -8.94 -15.80
CA ALA A 383 1.08 -9.20 -16.79
C ALA A 383 2.34 -9.73 -16.10
N MET A 384 2.89 -10.84 -16.59
CA MET A 384 4.17 -11.35 -16.12
C MET A 384 5.09 -11.73 -17.27
N VAL A 385 6.38 -11.45 -17.09
CA VAL A 385 7.46 -11.89 -17.97
C VAL A 385 8.45 -12.75 -17.21
N ILE A 386 8.95 -13.80 -17.87
CA ILE A 386 10.03 -14.64 -17.35
C ILE A 386 11.18 -14.67 -18.33
N ARG A 387 12.40 -14.46 -17.84
CA ARG A 387 13.60 -14.49 -18.67
C ARG A 387 14.70 -15.33 -18.02
N TRP A 388 15.19 -16.33 -18.75
CA TRP A 388 16.30 -17.19 -18.33
C TRP A 388 17.03 -17.75 -19.58
N PRO A 389 18.02 -17.02 -20.13
CA PRO A 389 18.56 -17.31 -21.47
C PRO A 389 19.16 -18.70 -21.63
N LYS A 390 19.73 -19.27 -20.57
CA LYS A 390 20.32 -20.61 -20.61
C LYS A 390 19.27 -21.74 -20.70
N ARG A 391 18.03 -21.48 -20.29
CA ARG A 391 16.97 -22.52 -20.21
C ARG A 391 15.82 -22.29 -21.17
N ILE A 392 15.46 -21.03 -21.43
CA ILE A 392 14.34 -20.63 -22.29
C ILE A 392 14.87 -20.34 -23.69
N THR A 393 14.40 -21.12 -24.67
CA THR A 393 14.78 -20.99 -26.09
C THR A 393 13.68 -20.33 -26.93
N ASP A 394 12.42 -20.41 -26.50
CA ASP A 394 11.24 -19.81 -27.14
C ASP A 394 11.13 -18.30 -26.83
N LYS A 395 12.08 -17.52 -27.32
CA LYS A 395 12.17 -16.07 -27.10
C LYS A 395 10.94 -15.34 -27.66
N GLY A 396 10.29 -14.54 -26.83
CA GLY A 396 9.06 -13.83 -27.18
C GLY A 396 7.79 -14.69 -27.06
N GLY A 397 7.91 -15.95 -26.63
CA GLY A 397 6.81 -16.89 -26.51
C GLY A 397 5.70 -16.40 -25.59
N LEU A 398 4.44 -16.70 -25.93
CA LEU A 398 3.27 -16.43 -25.09
C LEU A 398 2.86 -17.71 -24.36
N ARG A 399 2.46 -17.58 -23.09
CA ARG A 399 1.93 -18.65 -22.25
C ARG A 399 0.55 -18.26 -21.74
N SER A 400 -0.41 -19.14 -21.99
CA SER A 400 -1.84 -18.97 -21.67
C SER A 400 -2.35 -20.03 -20.69
N GLN A 401 -1.43 -20.72 -20.00
CA GLN A 401 -1.76 -21.58 -18.88
C GLN A 401 -2.24 -20.72 -17.70
N PHE A 402 -3.20 -21.23 -16.94
CA PHE A 402 -3.58 -20.61 -15.68
C PHE A 402 -2.41 -20.77 -14.71
N THR A 403 -1.90 -19.63 -14.22
CA THR A 403 -0.90 -19.58 -13.16
C THR A 403 -1.33 -18.58 -12.10
N HIS A 404 -0.85 -18.77 -10.88
CA HIS A 404 -1.13 -17.93 -9.73
C HIS A 404 0.18 -17.56 -9.00
N CYS A 405 0.19 -16.49 -8.20
CA CYS A 405 1.40 -16.05 -7.49
C CYS A 405 1.96 -17.11 -6.54
N THR A 406 1.12 -18.01 -6.03
CA THR A 406 1.53 -19.20 -5.25
C THR A 406 2.44 -20.15 -6.03
N ASP A 407 2.42 -20.11 -7.35
CA ASP A 407 3.17 -21.03 -8.21
C ASP A 407 4.64 -20.60 -8.41
N VAL A 408 4.98 -19.36 -8.04
CA VAL A 408 6.34 -18.82 -8.25
C VAL A 408 7.34 -19.50 -7.33
N ALA A 409 7.04 -19.66 -6.04
CA ALA A 409 7.91 -20.33 -5.08
C ALA A 409 8.26 -21.79 -5.48
N PRO A 410 7.30 -22.68 -5.81
CA PRO A 410 7.64 -24.03 -6.28
C PRO A 410 8.38 -24.02 -7.63
N THR A 411 8.10 -23.06 -8.52
CA THR A 411 8.87 -22.89 -9.77
C THR A 411 10.32 -22.51 -9.51
N ILE A 412 10.58 -21.65 -8.52
CA ILE A 412 11.95 -21.30 -8.08
C ILE A 412 12.66 -22.53 -7.50
N LEU A 413 11.98 -23.35 -6.68
CA LEU A 413 12.56 -24.57 -6.14
C LEU A 413 12.93 -25.58 -7.24
N GLU A 414 12.02 -25.81 -8.20
CA GLU A 414 12.29 -26.69 -9.34
C GLU A 414 13.48 -26.18 -10.17
N ALA A 415 13.53 -24.87 -10.46
CA ALA A 415 14.63 -24.25 -11.18
C ALA A 415 15.97 -24.33 -10.42
N ALA A 416 15.94 -24.28 -9.09
CA ALA A 416 17.10 -24.45 -8.23
C ALA A 416 17.51 -25.92 -8.02
N GLY A 417 16.70 -26.89 -8.49
CA GLY A 417 16.92 -28.32 -8.26
C GLY A 417 16.71 -28.74 -6.79
N LEU A 418 15.88 -28.00 -6.05
CA LEU A 418 15.59 -28.25 -4.65
C LEU A 418 14.21 -28.90 -4.50
N PRO A 419 14.06 -29.91 -3.61
CA PRO A 419 12.74 -30.44 -3.28
C PRO A 419 11.96 -29.45 -2.42
N GLU A 420 10.64 -29.59 -2.41
CA GLU A 420 9.82 -28.94 -1.39
C GLU A 420 10.21 -29.43 0.02
N PRO A 421 10.45 -28.52 0.98
CA PRO A 421 10.88 -28.92 2.31
C PRO A 421 9.72 -29.55 3.11
N LYS A 422 9.98 -30.71 3.73
CA LYS A 422 9.03 -31.36 4.66
C LYS A 422 9.19 -30.89 6.10
N GLN A 423 10.39 -30.47 6.47
CA GLN A 423 10.71 -29.97 7.80
C GLN A 423 11.78 -28.87 7.69
N VAL A 424 11.62 -27.80 8.45
CA VAL A 424 12.61 -26.71 8.56
C VAL A 424 12.78 -26.37 10.03
N ASN A 425 14.01 -26.35 10.52
CA ASN A 425 14.33 -26.06 11.94
C ASN A 425 13.51 -26.89 12.95
N GLY A 426 13.24 -28.16 12.62
CA GLY A 426 12.44 -29.06 13.46
C GLY A 426 10.91 -28.92 13.32
N VAL A 427 10.40 -27.94 12.59
CA VAL A 427 8.96 -27.73 12.38
C VAL A 427 8.50 -28.39 11.09
N GLU A 428 7.46 -29.24 11.17
CA GLU A 428 6.82 -29.83 9.99
C GLU A 428 6.20 -28.74 9.11
N GLN A 429 6.37 -28.86 7.80
CA GLN A 429 5.93 -27.84 6.86
C GLN A 429 4.59 -28.22 6.22
N MET A 430 3.66 -27.27 6.23
CA MET A 430 2.48 -27.25 5.39
C MET A 430 2.90 -27.40 3.93
N PRO A 431 2.30 -28.28 3.12
CA PRO A 431 2.62 -28.36 1.71
C PRO A 431 2.41 -27.02 0.98
N MET A 432 3.25 -26.71 -0.01
CA MET A 432 2.99 -25.65 -0.97
C MET A 432 1.66 -25.94 -1.66
N GLN A 433 0.87 -24.89 -1.84
CA GLN A 433 -0.46 -24.98 -2.43
C GLN A 433 -0.44 -24.54 -3.90
N GLY A 434 0.61 -23.83 -4.31
CA GLY A 434 0.91 -23.58 -5.72
C GLY A 434 1.56 -24.78 -6.42
N VAL A 435 1.56 -24.73 -7.74
CA VAL A 435 2.08 -25.77 -8.63
C VAL A 435 3.14 -25.16 -9.54
N SER A 436 4.35 -25.72 -9.55
CA SER A 436 5.39 -25.24 -10.46
C SER A 436 4.93 -25.22 -11.92
N PHE A 437 5.19 -24.12 -12.62
CA PHE A 437 4.89 -23.95 -14.04
C PHE A 437 6.13 -23.99 -14.95
N ALA A 438 7.28 -24.45 -14.44
CA ALA A 438 8.50 -24.60 -15.24
C ALA A 438 8.31 -25.48 -16.49
N PHE A 439 7.37 -26.42 -16.44
CA PHE A 439 6.99 -27.27 -17.58
C PHE A 439 6.49 -26.48 -18.80
N THR A 440 6.01 -25.25 -18.60
CA THR A 440 5.59 -24.36 -19.70
C THR A 440 6.77 -23.71 -20.40
N PHE A 441 7.99 -23.74 -19.83
CA PHE A 441 9.14 -23.05 -20.44
C PHE A 441 9.49 -23.62 -21.82
N ASP A 442 9.29 -24.93 -22.00
CA ASP A 442 9.65 -25.65 -23.22
C ASP A 442 8.53 -25.73 -24.26
N ASP A 443 7.26 -25.69 -23.83
CA ASP A 443 6.12 -25.88 -24.71
C ASP A 443 4.95 -24.96 -24.32
N ALA A 444 4.53 -24.10 -25.25
CA ALA A 444 3.40 -23.20 -25.06
C ALA A 444 2.04 -23.91 -25.03
N LYS A 445 1.95 -25.16 -25.51
CA LYS A 445 0.69 -25.91 -25.69
C LYS A 445 0.41 -26.92 -24.58
N THR A 446 1.35 -27.09 -23.66
CA THR A 446 1.17 -28.00 -22.53
C THR A 446 -0.02 -27.57 -21.65
N PRO A 447 -0.87 -28.50 -21.17
CA PRO A 447 -2.03 -28.15 -20.36
C PRO A 447 -1.64 -27.52 -19.01
N SER A 448 -2.46 -26.61 -18.49
CA SER A 448 -2.31 -26.08 -17.13
C SER A 448 -2.27 -27.22 -16.11
N ARG A 449 -1.30 -27.18 -15.19
CA ARG A 449 -1.28 -28.10 -14.03
C ARG A 449 -1.94 -27.49 -12.79
N HIS A 450 -1.99 -26.17 -12.71
CA HIS A 450 -2.81 -25.45 -11.75
C HIS A 450 -4.25 -25.42 -12.26
N THR A 451 -5.10 -26.28 -11.72
CA THR A 451 -6.47 -26.50 -12.20
C THR A 451 -7.54 -25.92 -11.29
N GLN A 452 -7.20 -25.46 -10.09
CA GLN A 452 -8.16 -25.02 -9.09
C GLN A 452 -7.57 -23.93 -8.20
N GLN A 453 -8.27 -22.79 -8.07
CA GLN A 453 -7.86 -21.67 -7.23
C GLN A 453 -9.09 -20.94 -6.72
N TYR A 454 -9.17 -20.69 -5.40
CA TYR A 454 -10.13 -19.74 -4.87
C TYR A 454 -9.52 -18.34 -4.83
N PHE A 455 -10.36 -17.32 -4.85
CA PHE A 455 -9.99 -15.93 -4.62
C PHE A 455 -10.94 -15.35 -3.58
N GLU A 456 -10.42 -14.63 -2.60
CA GLU A 456 -11.25 -13.89 -1.64
C GLU A 456 -10.49 -12.67 -1.14
N ILE A 457 -11.13 -11.50 -1.21
CA ILE A 457 -10.67 -10.24 -0.61
C ILE A 457 -11.90 -9.40 -0.22
N LEU A 458 -11.98 -9.02 1.05
CA LEU A 458 -13.01 -8.12 1.60
C LEU A 458 -14.45 -8.54 1.20
N GLY A 459 -14.71 -9.84 1.16
CA GLY A 459 -15.99 -10.46 0.83
C GLY A 459 -16.23 -10.71 -0.66
N ASN A 460 -15.47 -10.07 -1.55
CA ASN A 460 -15.46 -10.44 -2.96
C ASN A 460 -14.81 -11.80 -3.12
N ARG A 461 -15.44 -12.71 -3.86
CA ARG A 461 -14.95 -14.08 -3.99
C ARG A 461 -15.08 -14.65 -5.40
N ALA A 462 -14.18 -15.56 -5.75
CA ALA A 462 -14.29 -16.38 -6.95
C ALA A 462 -13.73 -17.78 -6.75
N MET A 463 -14.17 -18.71 -7.60
CA MET A 463 -13.70 -20.08 -7.65
C MET A 463 -13.38 -20.46 -9.08
N TYR A 464 -12.10 -20.69 -9.35
CA TYR A 464 -11.60 -21.21 -10.62
C TYR A 464 -11.51 -22.74 -10.58
N LYS A 465 -12.01 -23.40 -11.62
CA LYS A 465 -11.82 -24.84 -11.86
C LYS A 465 -11.82 -25.16 -13.34
N ASP A 466 -10.69 -25.67 -13.85
CA ASP A 466 -10.57 -26.23 -15.20
C ASP A 466 -11.18 -25.33 -16.30
N GLY A 467 -10.79 -24.06 -16.31
CA GLY A 467 -11.27 -23.05 -17.27
C GLY A 467 -12.49 -22.26 -16.80
N TRP A 468 -13.30 -22.79 -15.88
CA TRP A 468 -14.47 -22.09 -15.36
C TRP A 468 -14.14 -21.18 -14.18
N LEU A 469 -14.80 -20.02 -14.09
CA LEU A 469 -14.69 -19.10 -12.98
C LEU A 469 -16.10 -18.70 -12.52
N ALA A 470 -16.47 -19.09 -11.29
CA ALA A 470 -17.64 -18.56 -10.62
C ALA A 470 -17.25 -17.36 -9.77
N CYS A 471 -18.07 -16.31 -9.78
CA CYS A 471 -17.76 -15.01 -9.18
C CYS A 471 -18.92 -14.54 -8.33
N TRP A 472 -18.66 -14.13 -7.10
CA TRP A 472 -19.62 -13.43 -6.26
C TRP A 472 -19.00 -12.10 -5.83
N ARG A 473 -19.44 -11.03 -6.49
CA ARG A 473 -19.02 -9.67 -6.16
C ARG A 473 -19.90 -9.15 -5.03
N LEU A 474 -19.26 -8.50 -4.07
CA LEU A 474 -19.97 -7.72 -3.09
C LEU A 474 -20.60 -6.49 -3.78
N ASP A 475 -21.84 -6.13 -3.46
CA ASP A 475 -22.49 -4.90 -3.97
C ASP A 475 -21.94 -3.63 -3.28
N ARG A 476 -20.61 -3.49 -3.31
CA ARG A 476 -19.86 -2.34 -2.80
C ARG A 476 -18.97 -1.78 -3.90
N ILE A 477 -18.82 -0.46 -3.87
CA ILE A 477 -17.91 0.28 -4.74
C ILE A 477 -16.62 0.56 -3.94
N PRO A 478 -15.43 0.06 -4.37
CA PRO A 478 -14.22 0.04 -3.54
C PRO A 478 -13.81 1.38 -2.91
N TRP A 479 -13.96 2.49 -3.62
CA TRP A 479 -13.60 3.82 -3.10
C TRP A 479 -14.68 4.48 -2.24
N LYS A 480 -15.84 3.85 -2.05
CA LYS A 480 -16.89 4.35 -1.15
C LYS A 480 -16.73 3.73 0.22
N ILE A 481 -16.08 4.49 1.11
CA ILE A 481 -15.83 4.09 2.50
C ILE A 481 -16.55 4.99 3.51
N ASP A 482 -17.60 5.66 3.05
CA ASP A 482 -18.42 6.51 3.89
C ASP A 482 -19.22 5.68 4.93
N PRO A 483 -19.69 6.36 5.99
CA PRO A 483 -20.49 5.69 7.01
C PRO A 483 -21.80 5.01 6.57
N GLU A 484 -22.39 5.47 5.48
CA GLU A 484 -23.48 4.82 4.75
C GLU A 484 -23.13 3.37 4.38
N THR A 485 -22.06 3.29 3.60
CA THR A 485 -21.68 2.12 2.82
C THR A 485 -21.18 0.98 3.70
N LEU A 486 -20.22 1.21 4.61
CA LEU A 486 -19.63 0.09 5.39
C LEU A 486 -20.66 -0.54 6.34
N ALA A 487 -21.76 0.14 6.69
CA ALA A 487 -22.77 -0.34 7.65
C ALA A 487 -23.49 -1.57 7.15
N ARG A 488 -23.65 -1.66 5.83
CA ARG A 488 -24.28 -2.78 5.14
C ARG A 488 -23.47 -4.08 5.26
N PHE A 489 -22.17 -3.96 5.55
CA PHE A 489 -21.22 -5.07 5.56
C PHE A 489 -20.62 -5.33 6.94
N ALA A 490 -21.10 -4.65 7.97
CA ALA A 490 -20.71 -4.90 9.35
C ALA A 490 -20.98 -6.38 9.76
N PRO A 491 -20.24 -6.91 10.75
CA PRO A 491 -20.44 -8.28 11.23
C PRO A 491 -21.91 -8.60 11.52
N GLY A 492 -22.43 -9.68 10.91
CA GLY A 492 -23.82 -10.13 11.05
C GLY A 492 -24.85 -9.38 10.21
N LYS A 493 -24.47 -8.41 9.36
CA LYS A 493 -25.38 -7.69 8.45
C LYS A 493 -25.38 -8.26 7.04
N TRP A 494 -24.21 -8.55 6.50
CA TRP A 494 -24.07 -9.16 5.19
C TRP A 494 -24.19 -10.69 5.31
N ASN A 495 -24.98 -11.28 4.41
CA ASN A 495 -25.04 -12.72 4.24
C ASN A 495 -24.45 -13.07 2.87
N PRO A 496 -23.29 -13.76 2.80
CA PRO A 496 -22.66 -14.11 1.54
C PRO A 496 -23.58 -14.95 0.63
N ASP A 497 -24.48 -15.77 1.18
CA ASP A 497 -25.37 -16.62 0.38
C ASP A 497 -26.36 -15.81 -0.50
N ASN A 498 -26.53 -14.52 -0.21
CA ASN A 498 -27.40 -13.64 -1.00
C ASN A 498 -26.69 -13.03 -2.22
N ASP A 499 -25.37 -13.13 -2.31
CA ASP A 499 -24.63 -12.53 -3.42
C ASP A 499 -24.92 -13.28 -4.72
N LYS A 500 -25.13 -12.53 -5.81
CA LYS A 500 -25.41 -13.12 -7.11
C LYS A 500 -24.15 -13.77 -7.66
N CYS A 501 -24.30 -15.00 -8.18
CA CYS A 501 -23.23 -15.68 -8.90
C CYS A 501 -23.23 -15.25 -10.36
N GLU A 502 -22.06 -14.85 -10.84
CA GLU A 502 -21.73 -14.79 -12.26
C GLU A 502 -20.85 -15.99 -12.59
N LEU A 503 -20.91 -16.48 -13.82
CA LEU A 503 -20.14 -17.63 -14.27
C LEU A 503 -19.54 -17.38 -15.65
N TYR A 504 -18.26 -17.72 -15.80
CA TYR A 504 -17.50 -17.51 -17.03
C TYR A 504 -16.71 -18.76 -17.39
N ASN A 505 -16.56 -19.05 -18.68
CA ASN A 505 -15.61 -20.02 -19.20
C ASN A 505 -14.42 -19.26 -19.80
N LEU A 506 -13.33 -19.16 -19.06
CA LEU A 506 -12.17 -18.33 -19.40
C LEU A 506 -11.37 -18.86 -20.60
N ASP A 507 -11.60 -20.10 -21.03
CA ASP A 507 -10.97 -20.65 -22.23
C ASP A 507 -11.68 -20.19 -23.51
N GLU A 508 -12.95 -19.79 -23.40
CA GLU A 508 -13.75 -19.22 -24.50
C GLU A 508 -13.90 -17.69 -24.38
N ASP A 509 -13.89 -17.18 -23.13
CA ASP A 509 -14.07 -15.78 -22.77
C ASP A 509 -12.89 -15.28 -21.93
N PHE A 510 -11.82 -14.88 -22.62
CA PHE A 510 -10.60 -14.38 -21.98
C PHE A 510 -10.87 -13.19 -21.04
N SER A 511 -11.84 -12.34 -21.40
CA SER A 511 -12.07 -11.04 -20.79
C SER A 511 -13.04 -11.06 -19.63
N GLN A 512 -13.72 -12.18 -19.36
CA GLN A 512 -14.82 -12.25 -18.40
C GLN A 512 -15.95 -11.28 -18.78
N ALA A 513 -16.38 -11.33 -20.04
CA ALA A 513 -17.38 -10.44 -20.63
C ALA A 513 -18.79 -11.03 -20.67
N ASP A 514 -18.94 -12.36 -20.82
CA ASP A 514 -20.24 -13.00 -21.01
C ASP A 514 -20.62 -13.87 -19.79
N ASN A 515 -21.49 -13.34 -18.93
CA ASN A 515 -22.02 -14.13 -17.81
C ASN A 515 -22.97 -15.22 -18.32
N VAL A 516 -22.61 -16.49 -18.08
CA VAL A 516 -23.37 -17.68 -18.50
C VAL A 516 -23.99 -18.45 -17.32
N ALA A 517 -24.10 -17.85 -16.13
CA ALA A 517 -24.61 -18.50 -14.92
C ALA A 517 -26.01 -19.13 -15.11
N GLU A 518 -26.93 -18.40 -15.75
CA GLU A 518 -28.29 -18.89 -16.02
C GLU A 518 -28.32 -20.09 -16.97
N LYS A 519 -27.32 -20.19 -17.86
CA LYS A 519 -27.20 -21.29 -18.83
C LYS A 519 -26.62 -22.56 -18.21
N TYR A 520 -25.81 -22.44 -17.16
CA TYR A 520 -25.12 -23.57 -16.53
C TYR A 520 -25.31 -23.60 -15.00
N PRO A 521 -26.55 -23.73 -14.50
CA PRO A 521 -26.83 -23.70 -13.06
C PRO A 521 -26.19 -24.87 -12.29
N ASP A 522 -25.97 -26.02 -12.93
CA ASP A 522 -25.24 -27.14 -12.34
C ASP A 522 -23.77 -26.80 -12.07
N LYS A 523 -23.13 -26.10 -13.01
CA LYS A 523 -21.75 -25.66 -12.87
C LYS A 523 -21.63 -24.59 -11.77
N VAL A 524 -22.62 -23.69 -11.67
CA VAL A 524 -22.70 -22.74 -10.54
C VAL A 524 -22.72 -23.49 -9.22
N ARG A 525 -23.64 -24.46 -9.05
CA ARG A 525 -23.73 -25.26 -7.81
C ARG A 525 -22.43 -25.99 -7.47
N GLU A 526 -21.80 -26.61 -8.47
CA GLU A 526 -20.51 -27.30 -8.32
C GLU A 526 -19.43 -26.35 -7.79
N LEU A 527 -19.26 -25.18 -8.43
CA LEU A 527 -18.23 -24.22 -8.05
C LEU A 527 -18.54 -23.50 -6.73
N THR A 528 -19.81 -23.28 -6.39
CA THR A 528 -20.21 -22.80 -5.06
C THR A 528 -19.80 -23.79 -3.98
N ALA A 529 -20.11 -25.09 -4.16
CA ALA A 529 -19.73 -26.11 -3.19
C ALA A 529 -18.20 -26.23 -3.04
N LEU A 530 -17.49 -26.15 -4.17
CA LEU A 530 -16.03 -26.18 -4.18
C LEU A 530 -15.42 -24.97 -3.47
N PHE A 531 -15.97 -23.76 -3.69
CA PHE A 531 -15.55 -22.56 -2.98
C PHE A 531 -15.64 -22.75 -1.46
N TRP A 532 -16.78 -23.22 -0.96
CA TRP A 532 -16.95 -23.41 0.48
C TRP A 532 -16.03 -24.48 1.06
N SER A 533 -15.76 -25.56 0.31
CA SER A 533 -14.78 -26.57 0.70
C SER A 533 -13.37 -26.00 0.80
N ASP A 534 -12.94 -25.20 -0.17
CA ASP A 534 -11.63 -24.55 -0.15
C ASP A 534 -11.57 -23.45 0.91
N ALA A 535 -12.67 -22.74 1.15
CA ALA A 535 -12.77 -21.72 2.19
C ALA A 535 -12.52 -22.31 3.59
N GLU A 536 -13.10 -23.47 3.88
CA GLU A 536 -12.83 -24.20 5.13
C GLU A 536 -11.37 -24.71 5.18
N LYS A 537 -10.91 -25.35 4.11
CA LYS A 537 -9.57 -25.94 4.01
C LYS A 537 -8.45 -24.92 4.21
N TYR A 538 -8.61 -23.73 3.65
CA TYR A 538 -7.57 -22.70 3.62
C TYR A 538 -7.82 -21.53 4.58
N GLN A 539 -8.70 -21.71 5.57
CA GLN A 539 -8.95 -20.75 6.65
C GLN A 539 -9.51 -19.39 6.18
N VAL A 540 -10.31 -19.39 5.11
CA VAL A 540 -11.01 -18.19 4.62
C VAL A 540 -12.16 -17.80 5.54
N LEU A 541 -12.64 -18.72 6.38
CA LEU A 541 -13.76 -18.44 7.29
C LEU A 541 -13.30 -17.75 8.58
N PRO A 542 -14.07 -16.78 9.10
CA PRO A 542 -15.34 -16.28 8.54
C PRO A 542 -15.11 -15.35 7.34
N LEU A 543 -16.09 -15.32 6.42
CA LEU A 543 -16.10 -14.29 5.38
C LEU A 543 -16.43 -12.93 5.99
N LEU A 544 -15.57 -11.96 5.72
CA LEU A 544 -15.69 -10.60 6.20
C LEU A 544 -15.82 -9.68 5.01
N GLY A 545 -16.99 -9.03 4.88
CA GLY A 545 -17.21 -8.04 3.83
C GLY A 545 -16.55 -6.72 4.23
N GLU A 546 -16.01 -5.98 3.27
CA GLU A 546 -15.39 -4.68 3.53
C GLU A 546 -14.24 -4.75 4.55
N MET A 547 -13.98 -3.59 5.15
CA MET A 547 -13.24 -3.38 6.36
C MET A 547 -14.01 -3.89 7.61
N ALA A 548 -14.78 -4.99 7.52
CA ALA A 548 -15.51 -5.59 8.65
C ALA A 548 -14.62 -5.81 9.88
N THR A 549 -13.34 -6.09 9.67
CA THR A 549 -12.31 -6.23 10.73
C THR A 549 -12.10 -4.95 11.53
N VAL A 550 -12.29 -3.76 10.95
CA VAL A 550 -12.24 -2.46 11.65
C VAL A 550 -13.39 -2.33 12.66
N TRP A 551 -14.51 -3.02 12.45
CA TRP A 551 -15.67 -3.04 13.35
C TRP A 551 -15.47 -3.93 14.59
N GLY A 552 -14.33 -4.63 14.67
CA GLY A 552 -13.76 -5.07 15.95
C GLY A 552 -13.16 -6.46 15.94
N PHE A 553 -11.87 -6.57 16.24
CA PHE A 553 -11.19 -7.75 16.80
C PHE A 553 -9.97 -7.34 17.64
N PRO A 554 -9.44 -8.16 18.57
CA PRO A 554 -10.08 -9.05 19.53
C PRO A 554 -10.20 -8.39 20.93
N LYS A 555 -11.03 -8.98 21.80
CA LYS A 555 -11.05 -8.67 23.23
C LYS A 555 -9.65 -8.83 23.85
N GLY A 556 -9.25 -7.85 24.68
CA GLY A 556 -8.13 -8.02 25.62
C GLY A 556 -6.77 -7.51 25.17
N LEU A 557 -6.66 -6.79 24.05
CA LEU A 557 -5.46 -5.97 23.82
C LEU A 557 -5.45 -4.83 24.85
N PRO A 558 -4.30 -4.56 25.51
CA PRO A 558 -4.17 -3.37 26.33
C PRO A 558 -4.50 -2.13 25.48
N ASP A 559 -5.39 -1.25 25.96
CA ASP A 559 -5.55 0.13 25.45
C ASP A 559 -4.73 1.03 26.38
N PRO A 560 -3.39 1.10 26.22
CA PRO A 560 -2.59 1.99 27.03
C PRO A 560 -3.10 3.42 26.82
N THR A 561 -3.53 4.05 27.91
CA THR A 561 -3.97 5.44 27.89
C THR A 561 -2.84 6.41 28.22
N LYS A 562 -1.66 5.89 28.56
CA LYS A 562 -0.50 6.69 28.93
C LYS A 562 0.72 6.22 28.15
N PHE A 563 1.40 7.19 27.54
CA PHE A 563 2.65 6.96 26.81
C PHE A 563 3.65 7.99 27.28
N THR A 564 4.88 7.56 27.52
CA THR A 564 5.98 8.44 27.91
C THR A 564 7.12 8.21 26.94
N TYR A 565 7.62 9.30 26.37
CA TYR A 565 8.74 9.30 25.45
C TYR A 565 9.83 10.21 25.99
N GLU A 566 11.07 9.77 25.87
CA GLU A 566 12.24 10.58 26.18
C GLU A 566 12.77 11.24 24.91
N ASN A 567 13.63 12.26 25.08
CA ASN A 567 14.26 12.96 23.97
C ASN A 567 15.04 12.01 23.04
N GLY A 568 14.93 12.22 21.73
CA GLY A 568 15.58 11.39 20.73
C GLY A 568 14.84 10.09 20.40
N THR A 569 13.60 9.92 20.88
CA THR A 569 12.70 8.89 20.34
C THR A 569 12.13 9.39 19.00
N GLU A 570 12.61 8.82 17.90
CA GLU A 570 12.34 9.29 16.54
C GLU A 570 11.86 8.13 15.64
N ASN A 571 11.21 8.48 14.52
CA ASN A 571 10.72 7.58 13.49
C ASN A 571 9.78 6.50 14.04
N ILE A 572 8.92 6.86 14.99
CA ILE A 572 7.94 5.93 15.56
C ILE A 572 6.87 5.67 14.50
N SER A 573 6.75 4.43 14.02
CA SER A 573 5.78 4.06 12.98
C SER A 573 4.35 4.47 13.31
N SER A 574 3.56 4.82 12.30
CA SER A 574 2.16 5.31 12.40
C SER A 574 1.20 4.35 13.13
N GLY A 575 1.53 3.05 13.21
CA GLY A 575 0.78 2.05 13.98
C GLY A 575 1.21 1.91 15.45
N MET A 576 2.27 2.60 15.87
CA MET A 576 2.91 2.46 17.19
C MET A 576 2.89 3.76 18.02
N ILE A 577 2.10 4.73 17.58
CA ILE A 577 1.94 6.04 18.22
C ILE A 577 0.65 6.10 19.06
N PRO A 578 0.51 7.07 19.99
CA PRO A 578 -0.69 7.19 20.81
C PRO A 578 -1.93 7.45 19.93
N PRO A 579 -2.99 6.62 20.00
CA PRO A 579 -4.17 6.78 19.15
C PRO A 579 -5.07 7.91 19.67
N ILE A 580 -4.77 9.15 19.30
CA ILE A 580 -5.48 10.37 19.78
C ILE A 580 -6.87 10.58 19.16
N TYR A 581 -7.21 9.80 18.13
CA TYR A 581 -8.42 10.00 17.32
C TYR A 581 -9.72 9.80 18.12
N ASN A 582 -10.73 10.63 17.82
CA ASN A 582 -12.08 10.58 18.39
C ASN A 582 -12.14 10.60 19.94
N ARG A 583 -11.15 11.14 20.64
CA ARG A 583 -11.16 11.24 22.11
C ARG A 583 -10.54 12.54 22.60
N SER A 584 -10.71 12.82 23.89
CA SER A 584 -9.96 13.89 24.53
C SER A 584 -8.57 13.37 24.90
N TYR A 585 -7.56 14.21 24.79
CA TYR A 585 -6.18 13.84 25.10
C TYR A 585 -5.40 15.06 25.57
N SER A 586 -4.26 14.81 26.20
CA SER A 586 -3.29 15.84 26.51
C SER A 586 -1.88 15.38 26.23
N ILE A 587 -1.04 16.35 25.87
CA ILE A 587 0.40 16.18 25.65
C ILE A 587 1.09 17.12 26.64
N SER A 588 1.88 16.59 27.56
CA SER A 588 2.71 17.39 28.46
C SER A 588 4.18 17.12 28.22
N ALA A 589 5.02 18.14 28.39
CA ALA A 589 6.46 17.97 28.31
C ALA A 589 7.16 18.74 29.42
N ASP A 590 8.16 18.11 30.01
CA ASP A 590 9.08 18.73 30.96
C ASP A 590 10.32 19.18 30.20
N LEU A 591 10.58 20.49 30.22
CA LEU A 591 11.63 21.14 29.45
C LEU A 591 12.59 21.89 30.36
N ASP A 592 13.83 22.07 29.92
CA ASP A 592 14.77 23.05 30.47
C ASP A 592 15.07 24.13 29.42
N ASN A 593 14.64 25.36 29.71
CA ASN A 593 14.88 26.53 28.87
C ASN A 593 16.17 27.25 29.32
N PRO A 594 17.25 27.24 28.51
CA PRO A 594 18.53 27.82 28.91
C PRO A 594 18.51 29.37 29.03
N GLY A 595 17.39 30.03 28.70
CA GLY A 595 17.29 31.49 28.68
C GLY A 595 17.98 32.10 27.44
N HIS A 596 17.88 33.41 27.26
CA HIS A 596 18.37 34.07 26.05
C HIS A 596 19.89 33.86 25.83
N ALA A 597 20.29 33.59 24.59
CA ALA A 597 21.68 33.36 24.20
C ALA A 597 22.14 34.30 23.06
N GLY A 598 23.47 34.47 22.90
CA GLY A 598 24.09 35.31 21.86
C GLY A 598 24.41 36.74 22.30
N ALA A 599 25.27 37.45 21.53
CA ALA A 599 25.64 38.83 21.81
C ALA A 599 24.36 39.70 21.93
N PHE A 600 24.23 40.40 23.05
CA PHE A 600 23.09 41.25 23.41
C PHE A 600 21.76 40.55 23.76
N GLY A 601 21.72 39.22 23.94
CA GLY A 601 20.51 38.52 24.44
C GLY A 601 19.32 38.49 23.47
N LEU A 602 19.59 38.65 22.17
CA LEU A 602 18.56 38.78 21.13
C LEU A 602 18.01 37.45 20.59
N ARG A 603 18.56 36.29 20.99
CA ARG A 603 18.03 34.98 20.57
C ARG A 603 17.34 34.29 21.75
N PRO A 604 16.08 33.85 21.60
CA PRO A 604 15.45 33.00 22.60
C PRO A 604 16.28 31.72 22.78
N GLY A 605 16.50 31.31 24.03
CA GLY A 605 17.23 30.09 24.37
C GLY A 605 16.52 28.82 23.94
N VAL A 606 15.19 28.86 23.95
CA VAL A 606 14.31 27.73 23.66
C VAL A 606 13.57 27.90 22.34
N ALA A 607 13.67 26.91 21.45
CA ALA A 607 12.98 26.88 20.16
C ALA A 607 13.05 25.49 19.52
N GLY A 608 12.06 25.13 18.71
CA GLY A 608 12.00 23.87 17.96
C GLY A 608 10.85 22.97 18.40
N VAL A 609 10.80 21.76 17.85
CA VAL A 609 9.75 20.78 18.13
C VAL A 609 9.90 20.16 19.49
N ILE A 610 8.78 19.99 20.18
CA ILE A 610 8.68 19.11 21.34
C ILE A 610 8.22 17.74 20.87
N VAL A 611 7.12 17.70 20.12
CA VAL A 611 6.63 16.49 19.43
C VAL A 611 5.93 16.86 18.11
N ALA A 612 6.10 16.04 17.09
CA ALA A 612 5.37 16.13 15.81
C ALA A 612 4.89 14.74 15.38
N GLU A 613 3.68 14.66 14.84
CA GLU A 613 3.11 13.48 14.17
C GLU A 613 2.77 13.85 12.72
N SER A 614 3.28 13.03 11.79
CA SER A 614 3.07 13.10 10.34
C SER A 614 3.46 14.46 9.75
N SER A 615 2.63 15.05 8.86
CA SER A 615 3.04 16.21 8.06
C SER A 615 1.95 17.26 7.87
N PHE A 616 2.23 18.25 7.03
CA PHE A 616 1.26 19.27 6.67
C PHE A 616 0.09 18.72 5.85
N LEU A 617 0.19 17.50 5.31
CA LEU A 617 -0.91 16.80 4.64
C LEU A 617 -1.85 16.11 5.63
N GLY A 618 -1.54 16.15 6.92
CA GLY A 618 -2.33 15.58 8.00
C GLY A 618 -1.38 15.32 9.16
N GLY A 619 -1.65 15.85 10.34
CA GLY A 619 -0.73 15.72 11.47
C GLY A 619 -0.92 16.78 12.55
N PHE A 620 -0.04 16.79 13.55
CA PHE A 620 0.05 17.88 14.52
C PHE A 620 1.49 18.11 15.00
N SER A 621 1.77 19.31 15.50
CA SER A 621 3.03 19.60 16.18
C SER A 621 2.81 20.47 17.41
N LEU A 622 3.45 20.09 18.53
CA LEU A 622 3.66 20.92 19.71
C LEU A 622 5.11 21.41 19.69
N TYR A 623 5.30 22.73 19.65
CA TYR A 623 6.62 23.31 19.40
C TYR A 623 6.78 24.68 20.06
N VAL A 624 8.01 25.18 20.09
CA VAL A 624 8.35 26.52 20.59
C VAL A 624 8.90 27.36 19.45
N GLU A 625 8.28 28.51 19.19
CA GLU A 625 8.73 29.47 18.19
C GLU A 625 8.80 30.86 18.81
N ASN A 626 9.94 31.54 18.65
CA ASN A 626 10.20 32.85 19.25
C ASN A 626 9.97 32.88 20.77
N GLY A 627 10.23 31.77 21.46
CA GLY A 627 10.00 31.62 22.91
C GLY A 627 8.55 31.37 23.31
N HIS A 628 7.60 31.30 22.38
CA HIS A 628 6.19 31.00 22.66
C HIS A 628 5.86 29.54 22.34
N LEU A 629 5.09 28.90 23.21
CA LEU A 629 4.55 27.57 22.98
C LEU A 629 3.45 27.64 21.93
N LYS A 630 3.46 26.72 20.97
CA LYS A 630 2.48 26.63 19.90
C LYS A 630 2.04 25.20 19.68
N HIS A 631 0.78 25.04 19.30
CA HIS A 631 0.25 23.78 18.79
C HIS A 631 -0.40 24.04 17.44
N THR A 632 0.00 23.29 16.42
CA THR A 632 -0.60 23.30 15.08
C THR A 632 -1.21 21.94 14.78
N TYR A 633 -2.41 21.94 14.20
CA TYR A 633 -3.13 20.75 13.74
C TYR A 633 -3.43 20.89 12.24
N SER A 634 -3.06 19.89 11.44
CA SER A 634 -3.40 19.77 10.02
C SER A 634 -4.54 18.79 9.82
N LEU A 635 -5.68 19.30 9.37
CA LEU A 635 -6.84 18.49 8.97
C LEU A 635 -6.68 18.05 7.51
N LEU A 636 -5.96 16.96 7.28
CA LEU A 636 -5.80 16.31 5.96
C LEU A 636 -5.27 17.25 4.84
N GLY A 637 -4.50 18.28 5.20
CA GLY A 637 -4.05 19.33 4.28
C GLY A 637 -5.14 20.31 3.82
N LEU A 638 -6.37 20.17 4.33
CA LEU A 638 -7.48 21.07 4.00
C LEU A 638 -7.48 22.33 4.87
N LYS A 639 -6.98 22.21 6.11
CA LYS A 639 -6.95 23.30 7.08
C LYS A 639 -5.79 23.14 8.05
N LEU A 640 -5.12 24.25 8.38
CA LEU A 640 -4.10 24.34 9.42
C LEU A 640 -4.60 25.26 10.54
N ASP A 641 -4.86 24.70 11.71
CA ASP A 641 -5.30 25.45 12.90
C ASP A 641 -4.14 25.57 13.88
N THR A 642 -3.83 26.79 14.35
CA THR A 642 -2.72 27.05 15.28
C THR A 642 -3.16 27.89 16.46
N ILE A 643 -2.77 27.48 17.67
CA ILE A 643 -2.87 28.30 18.89
C ILE A 643 -1.48 28.59 19.46
N SER A 644 -1.31 29.77 20.06
CA SER A 644 -0.02 30.24 20.58
C SER A 644 -0.18 30.78 22.00
N SER A 645 0.77 30.47 22.89
CA SER A 645 0.78 30.99 24.25
C SER A 645 0.91 32.52 24.25
N ARG A 646 0.15 33.18 25.14
CA ARG A 646 0.30 34.63 25.37
C ARG A 646 1.69 34.97 25.93
N ASP A 647 2.12 34.22 26.95
CA ASP A 647 3.39 34.45 27.64
C ASP A 647 4.49 33.58 26.98
N ALA A 648 5.74 34.08 26.96
CA ALA A 648 6.91 33.29 26.56
C ALA A 648 7.30 32.29 27.66
N LEU A 649 8.01 31.21 27.30
CA LEU A 649 8.50 30.23 28.25
C LEU A 649 9.52 30.89 29.23
N PRO A 650 9.34 30.74 30.56
CA PRO A 650 10.34 31.19 31.53
C PRO A 650 11.65 30.40 31.36
N ALA A 651 12.78 30.98 31.81
CA ALA A 651 14.05 30.28 31.86
C ALA A 651 14.07 29.22 32.99
N GLY A 652 14.92 28.20 32.83
CA GLY A 652 15.01 27.04 33.72
C GLY A 652 13.95 25.98 33.41
N LYS A 653 13.68 25.12 34.40
CA LYS A 653 12.69 24.06 34.29
C LYS A 653 11.29 24.62 34.07
N VAL A 654 10.63 24.13 33.02
CA VAL A 654 9.28 24.53 32.64
C VAL A 654 8.49 23.31 32.20
N ASN A 655 7.28 23.16 32.76
CA ASN A 655 6.31 22.20 32.27
C ASN A 655 5.39 22.90 31.27
N VAL A 656 5.21 22.32 30.09
CA VAL A 656 4.27 22.77 29.09
C VAL A 656 3.23 21.70 28.83
N ARG A 657 2.00 22.10 28.51
CA ARG A 657 0.91 21.15 28.21
C ARG A 657 -0.02 21.67 27.13
N TYR A 658 -0.38 20.79 26.21
CA TYR A 658 -1.51 20.93 25.31
C TYR A 658 -2.64 20.00 25.78
N GLU A 659 -3.88 20.50 25.75
CA GLU A 659 -5.07 19.71 26.03
C GLU A 659 -6.10 19.88 24.91
N PHE A 660 -6.62 18.77 24.40
CA PHE A 660 -7.77 18.73 23.52
C PHE A 660 -8.96 18.09 24.25
N THR A 661 -10.05 18.84 24.38
CA THR A 661 -11.32 18.34 24.88
C THR A 661 -12.28 18.17 23.70
N ALA A 662 -12.56 16.92 23.34
CA ALA A 662 -13.52 16.59 22.29
C ALA A 662 -14.93 17.00 22.74
N ASP A 663 -15.70 17.63 21.85
CA ASP A 663 -17.09 18.02 22.12
C ASP A 663 -17.98 16.78 22.28
N LYS A 664 -17.74 15.77 21.45
CA LYS A 664 -18.47 14.51 21.44
C LYS A 664 -17.48 13.34 21.40
N PRO A 665 -16.79 13.04 22.51
CA PRO A 665 -15.80 11.97 22.54
C PRO A 665 -16.43 10.65 22.09
N GLY A 666 -15.76 10.00 21.14
CA GLY A 666 -16.23 8.82 20.42
C GLY A 666 -16.74 9.11 19.01
N GLU A 667 -17.35 10.26 18.77
CA GLU A 667 -17.89 10.53 17.45
C GLU A 667 -16.77 10.78 16.43
N PHE A 668 -16.84 10.10 15.28
CA PHE A 668 -15.89 10.27 14.18
C PHE A 668 -15.74 11.74 13.78
N GLY A 669 -14.48 12.21 13.77
CA GLY A 669 -14.11 13.55 13.33
C GLY A 669 -14.69 14.68 14.17
N THR A 670 -15.06 14.41 15.43
CA THR A 670 -15.59 15.42 16.36
C THR A 670 -14.65 16.63 16.46
N GLY A 671 -15.24 17.82 16.45
CA GLY A 671 -14.55 19.03 16.90
C GLY A 671 -14.28 19.01 18.41
N GLY A 672 -13.64 20.06 18.89
CA GLY A 672 -13.33 20.21 20.31
C GLY A 672 -12.57 21.50 20.62
N THR A 673 -12.24 21.65 21.89
CA THR A 673 -11.54 22.83 22.41
C THR A 673 -10.09 22.48 22.72
N SER A 674 -9.18 23.26 22.15
CA SER A 674 -7.73 23.17 22.33
C SER A 674 -7.25 24.20 23.34
N LYS A 675 -6.37 23.82 24.26
CA LYS A 675 -5.78 24.71 25.28
C LYS A 675 -4.28 24.50 25.41
N LEU A 676 -3.57 25.58 25.72
CA LEU A 676 -2.14 25.56 26.06
C LEU A 676 -1.92 26.02 27.50
N PHE A 677 -0.97 25.39 28.18
CA PHE A 677 -0.57 25.71 29.54
C PHE A 677 0.95 25.81 29.66
N ILE A 678 1.41 26.72 30.52
CA ILE A 678 2.80 26.84 30.97
C ILE A 678 2.76 26.83 32.50
N ASN A 679 3.45 25.87 33.12
CA ASN A 679 3.48 25.65 34.58
C ASN A 679 2.06 25.64 35.20
N GLY A 680 1.13 24.94 34.56
CA GLY A 680 -0.27 24.82 34.99
C GLY A 680 -1.16 26.05 34.74
N LYS A 681 -0.62 27.18 34.29
CA LYS A 681 -1.40 28.38 33.95
C LYS A 681 -1.85 28.32 32.48
N GLN A 682 -3.15 28.46 32.22
CA GLN A 682 -3.70 28.53 30.86
C GLN A 682 -3.17 29.77 30.13
N GLN A 683 -2.66 29.57 28.91
CA GLN A 683 -2.00 30.57 28.08
C GLN A 683 -2.71 30.86 26.78
N ALA A 684 -3.47 29.89 26.26
CA ALA A 684 -4.24 30.01 25.03
C ALA A 684 -5.45 29.08 25.06
N GLU A 685 -6.45 29.41 24.26
CA GLU A 685 -7.61 28.58 23.97
C GLU A 685 -8.02 28.78 22.51
N GLY A 686 -8.44 27.71 21.83
CA GLY A 686 -8.97 27.76 20.47
C GLY A 686 -9.89 26.60 20.19
N LYS A 687 -10.55 26.63 19.02
CA LYS A 687 -11.50 25.63 18.59
C LYS A 687 -10.97 24.87 17.37
N LEU A 688 -11.00 23.55 17.42
CA LEU A 688 -10.95 22.71 16.22
C LEU A 688 -12.40 22.38 15.84
N GLU A 689 -12.81 22.77 14.64
CA GLU A 689 -14.17 22.50 14.15
C GLU A 689 -14.36 21.01 13.85
N HIS A 690 -13.33 20.38 13.31
CA HIS A 690 -13.28 18.96 12.97
C HIS A 690 -11.88 18.41 13.25
N THR A 691 -11.82 17.10 13.50
CA THR A 691 -10.58 16.33 13.63
C THR A 691 -10.54 15.20 12.61
N VAL A 692 -9.37 14.60 12.43
CA VAL A 692 -9.18 13.42 11.58
C VAL A 692 -9.86 12.20 12.22
N PRO A 693 -10.73 11.47 11.50
CA PRO A 693 -11.46 10.32 12.06
C PRO A 693 -10.61 9.08 12.40
N PHE A 694 -9.63 8.72 11.57
CA PHE A 694 -8.93 7.43 11.70
C PHE A 694 -7.42 7.57 11.82
N ARG A 695 -6.77 8.25 10.87
CA ARG A 695 -5.29 8.33 10.79
C ARG A 695 -4.84 9.51 9.94
N PHE A 696 -3.73 10.16 10.31
CA PHE A 696 -3.17 11.29 9.54
C PHE A 696 -2.45 10.89 8.26
N ALA A 697 -1.60 9.86 8.31
CA ALA A 697 -0.81 9.35 7.18
C ALA A 697 -0.58 7.84 7.36
N SER A 698 -0.46 7.09 6.28
CA SER A 698 -0.24 5.64 6.38
C SER A 698 1.20 5.25 6.71
N TYR A 699 2.18 6.11 6.41
CA TYR A 699 3.61 5.82 6.57
C TYR A 699 4.36 6.78 7.50
N GLU A 700 3.94 8.05 7.56
CA GLU A 700 4.59 9.06 8.40
C GLU A 700 4.23 8.86 9.87
N GLY A 701 5.27 8.89 10.71
CA GLY A 701 5.20 8.52 12.12
C GLY A 701 5.14 9.71 13.07
N MET A 702 5.70 9.51 14.27
CA MET A 702 5.87 10.55 15.29
C MET A 702 7.33 10.67 15.73
N ASP A 703 7.76 11.89 16.03
CA ASP A 703 9.10 12.24 16.51
C ASP A 703 9.06 13.10 17.78
N ILE A 704 10.04 12.91 18.66
CA ILE A 704 10.27 13.73 19.87
C ILE A 704 11.52 14.59 19.68
N GLY A 705 11.39 15.91 19.83
CA GLY A 705 12.50 16.85 19.74
C GLY A 705 12.92 17.23 18.31
N THR A 706 12.29 16.63 17.29
CA THR A 706 12.48 16.90 15.87
C THR A 706 11.18 16.66 15.10
N ASP A 707 11.18 16.91 13.79
CA ASP A 707 10.11 16.60 12.84
C ASP A 707 10.82 16.07 11.58
N ASN A 708 10.91 14.74 11.47
CA ASN A 708 11.62 14.07 10.39
C ASN A 708 10.70 13.93 9.17
N GLY A 709 11.24 14.09 7.96
CA GLY A 709 10.44 14.07 6.74
C GLY A 709 9.81 15.41 6.42
N LEU A 710 8.52 15.40 6.03
CA LEU A 710 7.79 16.62 5.67
C LEU A 710 7.20 17.26 6.93
N PRO A 711 7.51 18.54 7.22
CA PRO A 711 7.10 19.12 8.48
C PRO A 711 5.61 19.41 8.53
N VAL A 712 5.00 19.29 9.71
CA VAL A 712 3.58 19.64 9.93
C VAL A 712 3.30 21.12 9.60
N VAL A 713 4.31 21.97 9.77
CA VAL A 713 4.20 23.43 9.58
C VAL A 713 5.14 23.88 8.44
N PRO A 714 4.68 23.91 7.17
CA PRO A 714 5.59 23.94 6.01
C PRO A 714 6.10 25.34 5.63
N LYS A 715 5.44 26.43 6.06
CA LYS A 715 5.66 27.80 5.54
C LYS A 715 6.15 28.83 6.57
N PHE A 716 6.80 28.43 7.67
CA PHE A 716 7.22 29.36 8.74
C PHE A 716 8.70 29.28 9.15
N GLU A 717 9.16 30.25 9.95
CA GLU A 717 10.56 30.40 10.41
C GLU A 717 11.10 29.12 11.06
N TYR A 718 10.25 28.38 11.78
CA TYR A 718 10.59 27.07 12.33
C TYR A 718 10.94 26.01 11.26
N ALA A 719 10.25 25.95 10.11
CA ALA A 719 10.60 25.02 9.02
C ALA A 719 11.99 25.30 8.42
N LYS A 720 12.41 26.58 8.42
CA LYS A 720 13.76 26.99 7.97
C LYS A 720 14.87 26.55 8.92
N VAL A 721 14.51 26.10 10.13
CA VAL A 721 15.44 25.58 11.13
C VAL A 721 15.30 24.09 11.33
N LEU A 722 14.55 23.33 10.51
CA LEU A 722 14.56 21.87 10.51
C LEU A 722 15.61 21.26 9.54
N PRO A 723 16.12 20.04 9.82
CA PRO A 723 16.10 19.37 11.11
C PRO A 723 17.21 20.00 11.98
N LYS A 724 16.86 20.98 12.81
CA LYS A 724 17.66 21.32 13.99
C LYS A 724 16.82 20.85 15.16
N TYR A 725 17.39 19.95 15.94
CA TYR A 725 16.85 19.50 17.20
C TYR A 725 16.38 20.68 18.06
N PHE A 726 15.43 20.39 18.94
CA PHE A 726 14.99 21.30 19.97
C PHE A 726 16.18 22.00 20.67
N ARG A 727 16.17 23.33 20.70
CA ARG A 727 17.12 24.14 21.46
C ARG A 727 16.62 24.22 22.89
N GLY A 728 17.36 23.61 23.82
CA GLY A 728 16.95 23.38 25.19
C GLY A 728 17.15 21.91 25.56
N THR A 729 16.46 21.43 26.59
CA THR A 729 16.41 20.00 26.90
C THR A 729 14.96 19.57 27.06
N ILE A 730 14.60 18.42 26.47
CA ILE A 730 13.34 17.73 26.72
C ILE A 730 13.68 16.60 27.71
N GLU A 731 13.14 16.65 28.92
CA GLU A 731 13.31 15.55 29.89
C GLU A 731 12.39 14.39 29.53
N LYS A 732 11.11 14.69 29.24
CA LYS A 732 10.11 13.72 28.79
C LYS A 732 8.94 14.41 28.09
N VAL A 733 8.24 13.65 27.26
CA VAL A 733 6.93 13.97 26.68
C VAL A 733 5.95 12.88 27.10
N GLU A 734 4.81 13.27 27.62
CA GLU A 734 3.77 12.36 28.11
C GLU A 734 2.45 12.62 27.37
N PHE A 735 1.88 11.54 26.84
CA PHE A 735 0.51 11.53 26.36
C PHE A 735 -0.37 10.93 27.45
N ASP A 736 -1.44 11.65 27.80
CA ASP A 736 -2.54 11.12 28.61
C ASP A 736 -3.80 11.15 27.75
N LEU A 737 -4.21 9.97 27.30
CA LEU A 737 -5.42 9.76 26.52
C LEU A 737 -6.58 9.57 27.49
N GLY A 738 -7.64 10.38 27.35
CA GLY A 738 -8.88 10.10 28.05
C GLY A 738 -9.37 8.69 27.70
N SER A 739 -10.13 8.06 28.61
CA SER A 739 -10.74 6.74 28.36
C SER A 739 -11.36 6.71 26.97
N ALA A 740 -11.11 5.66 26.20
CA ALA A 740 -11.78 5.44 24.93
C ALA A 740 -13.24 5.24 25.32
N LYS A 741 -14.06 6.28 25.16
CA LYS A 741 -15.48 6.15 25.51
C LYS A 741 -16.18 5.16 24.57
N LEU A 742 -15.56 4.87 23.43
CA LEU A 742 -16.03 3.87 22.49
C LEU A 742 -15.01 2.75 22.36
N SER A 743 -15.44 1.56 22.74
CA SER A 743 -14.87 0.32 22.25
C SER A 743 -15.16 0.14 20.75
N ALA A 744 -14.50 -0.80 20.09
CA ALA A 744 -14.88 -1.21 18.73
C ALA A 744 -16.37 -1.59 18.65
N GLU A 745 -16.93 -2.19 19.70
CA GLU A 745 -18.36 -2.52 19.82
C GLU A 745 -19.25 -1.27 19.89
N ASP A 746 -18.79 -0.19 20.52
CA ASP A 746 -19.52 1.08 20.56
C ASP A 746 -19.40 1.85 19.24
N LEU A 747 -18.24 1.80 18.56
CA LEU A 747 -18.07 2.33 17.20
C LEU A 747 -19.05 1.62 16.26
N GLN A 748 -19.13 0.29 16.34
CA GLN A 748 -20.11 -0.52 15.63
C GLN A 748 -21.55 -0.11 15.96
N ARG A 749 -21.90 0.04 17.24
CA ARG A 749 -23.26 0.46 17.65
C ARG A 749 -23.62 1.85 17.16
N ILE A 750 -22.77 2.86 17.37
CA ILE A 750 -23.04 4.25 16.97
C ILE A 750 -23.21 4.37 15.47
N TYR A 751 -22.40 3.65 14.72
CA TYR A 751 -22.50 3.60 13.28
C TYR A 751 -23.83 3.01 12.83
N LEU A 752 -24.23 1.87 13.42
CA LEU A 752 -25.54 1.26 13.19
C LEU A 752 -26.73 2.14 13.64
N GLU A 753 -26.58 2.96 14.68
CA GLU A 753 -27.61 3.89 15.17
C GLU A 753 -27.72 5.18 14.33
N ARG A 754 -26.60 5.69 13.81
CA ARG A 754 -26.59 6.80 12.83
C ARG A 754 -27.23 6.33 11.53
N PHE A 755 -26.92 5.12 11.09
CA PHE A 755 -27.59 4.43 10.00
C PHE A 755 -29.12 4.35 10.21
N ALA A 756 -29.58 3.91 11.39
CA ALA A 756 -31.00 3.82 11.70
C ALA A 756 -31.74 5.19 11.70
N ARG A 757 -31.01 6.29 11.94
CA ARG A 757 -31.56 7.67 11.87
C ARG A 757 -31.60 8.20 10.44
N ALA A 758 -30.63 7.87 9.60
CA ALA A 758 -30.60 8.25 8.20
C ALA A 758 -31.72 7.59 7.38
N VAL A 759 -32.12 6.36 7.72
CA VAL A 759 -33.20 5.62 7.06
C VAL A 759 -34.61 6.07 7.50
N ARG A 760 -34.73 6.93 8.53
CA ARG A 760 -36.01 7.46 9.04
C ARG A 760 -36.30 8.91 8.66
N ASN A 761 -35.34 9.60 8.05
CA ASN A 761 -35.51 10.93 7.45
C ASN A 761 -35.52 10.79 5.92
#